data_AF-A0A7S1QC46-F1
#
_entry.id   AF-A0A7S1QC46-F1
#
_cell.length_a   1.000
_cell.length_b   1.000
_cell.length_c   1.000
_cell.angle_alpha   90.00
_cell.angle_beta   90.00
_cell.angle_gamma   90.00
#
_symmetry.space_group_name_H-M   'P 1'
#
loop_
_entity.id
_entity.type
_entity.pdbx_description
1 polymer ?
#
loop_
_entity_poly.entity_id
_entity_poly.type
_entity_poly.pdbx_seq_one_letter_code
_entity_poly.pdbx_strand_id
1 'polypeptide(L)'
;AVVPRTGPFRVASALWCRGMAPSYGEAIYRQVSKWTAFTRIEFVPDAKKPGSKSYDRYQSYGKSRYVGEALRLGAKPEDLVHDYHKKYLKMHKDQRIKVPPGVVGEAEEAIFSKFLRRMRGPAGINIRKMNAKKLKAEERLRKMGIEMKDMRDEKSCQETNDLQTLRLAADCAAADILADIERTGRKTLEKDVTAVLELWAFRKNDTRLNVLPEGKSWVNSDTLGLIRDRKGYFIVTKPTTDYPHFMALLTRFLNDRRPPELDCDFPFTTISLNFGYAAKRHRDSGNLGPSMIRAFGKFKGGNLCYWADDDKSTALDNLRDDDKVSLDISQGFALFDGNRAHEVDSFHGDRYSIVFFSVDKFWKASEESLNVLRERGYNIPTDEIMGKARKLLPAPRGYSGCQSLTSMFGSREKCKVFHWIEGQEERDMVPPSSSPSSSSSSKVGRPPKSTQEPPKSGDLKALFFGGGSTSPSAAGAGTSSQSSTTASNGEGAAASSGDSAPEDASKSDASQKTASLKESSAPAATPPRKESSKGSKRPLGVSCEKMKRARKQQEAKADSAAKKASRAAEGPKAESTPKAARRATEGTKAAECPKTGETPAAQASALAADEPGEPLVEQLASTHFHPDAVAKGSAWCNRLGLIARALQGAEVKPQMPTIALSNAFRAMLHASEEPLPGLLSAVELLVRPVADPLPAEVVGCAIATAFGGKAPAAGSDLAKAAAAACSASAERPAAPLTLAEALAELKAAKDVPAEAVQHAARLLLAVGDGGEAAALARLLLGKPALPRSAVLRALAHAFALTKPPRSGAPAERRAFPKSEGQHARLVATDKALALAYGETGGNLEQLLGALLADCRPAELFGRCGPRPGSALLPMKAKEARDLEHVLSELTGSPVLAEQRYLGELVQVHKLPDGQISVFGSGGAEFSDGLGEALAAALAEALRAAGACVLEGVLQRDAGVLQLVDCLHAEGRPLTRQSLRERRAVLDRTVGSGDLVQIALSEEFPLDDPPTDVVLSQLLEEARGEGLKGVMLKRLDRQYEAGAVDSDSSVALLLPGA
;
A
#
# COMPACT_ATOMS: atom_id res chain seq x y z
N ALA A 1 27.86 -50.69 -26.57
CA ALA A 1 26.57 -51.25 -26.10
C ALA A 1 26.56 -51.16 -24.57
N VAL A 2 25.44 -50.95 -23.85
CA VAL A 2 24.01 -50.95 -24.22
C VAL A 2 23.34 -49.64 -23.76
N VAL A 3 22.24 -49.22 -24.40
CA VAL A 3 21.43 -48.05 -24.01
C VAL A 3 20.05 -48.48 -23.47
N PRO A 4 19.65 -47.99 -22.29
CA PRO A 4 18.26 -47.69 -21.96
C PRO A 4 18.11 -46.20 -21.58
N ARG A 5 17.47 -45.37 -22.42
CA ARG A 5 16.01 -45.14 -22.50
C ARG A 5 15.43 -44.35 -21.31
N THR A 6 15.08 -43.10 -21.60
CA THR A 6 14.30 -42.21 -20.73
C THR A 6 12.86 -42.69 -20.54
N GLY A 7 12.27 -42.41 -19.37
CA GLY A 7 10.86 -42.67 -19.07
C GLY A 7 10.44 -41.99 -17.76
N PRO A 8 9.32 -41.24 -17.73
CA PRO A 8 8.95 -40.45 -16.56
C PRO A 8 8.29 -41.28 -15.46
N PHE A 9 8.95 -41.44 -14.31
CA PHE A 9 8.35 -42.06 -13.13
C PHE A 9 7.33 -41.12 -12.47
N ARG A 10 6.11 -41.63 -12.23
CA ARG A 10 5.07 -40.95 -11.46
C ARG A 10 4.88 -41.64 -10.11
N VAL A 11 5.20 -40.93 -9.02
CA VAL A 11 4.87 -41.29 -7.63
C VAL A 11 4.12 -40.09 -7.03
N ALA A 12 2.78 -40.05 -7.07
CA ALA A 12 1.89 -40.70 -6.09
C ALA A 12 1.86 -40.04 -4.69
N SER A 13 1.63 -38.71 -4.62
CA SER A 13 1.27 -38.02 -3.38
C SER A 13 -0.15 -38.37 -2.90
N ALA A 14 -0.33 -38.66 -1.60
CA ALA A 14 -1.62 -39.08 -1.05
C ALA A 14 -1.82 -38.91 0.48
N LEU A 15 -1.59 -37.72 1.06
CA LEU A 15 -1.97 -37.37 2.45
C LEU A 15 -2.39 -35.87 2.56
N TRP A 16 -3.55 -35.46 2.06
CA TRP A 16 -4.85 -35.42 2.77
C TRP A 16 -5.04 -34.35 3.89
N CYS A 17 -4.76 -33.07 3.59
CA CYS A 17 -5.48 -31.98 4.27
C CYS A 17 -6.98 -32.00 3.89
N ARG A 18 -7.86 -32.10 4.89
CA ARG A 18 -9.33 -32.11 4.70
C ARG A 18 -9.87 -30.68 4.55
N GLY A 19 -10.47 -30.33 3.40
CA GLY A 19 -11.28 -29.10 3.34
C GLY A 19 -11.83 -28.70 1.98
N MET A 20 -10.96 -28.54 0.99
CA MET A 20 -11.32 -27.95 -0.31
C MET A 20 -11.56 -29.02 -1.38
N ALA A 21 -12.63 -28.85 -2.16
CA ALA A 21 -12.89 -29.66 -3.35
C ALA A 21 -11.98 -29.19 -4.51
N PRO A 22 -11.60 -30.09 -5.45
CA PRO A 22 -10.82 -29.69 -6.63
C PRO A 22 -11.55 -28.62 -7.45
N SER A 23 -10.80 -27.64 -7.98
CA SER A 23 -11.38 -26.58 -8.81
C SER A 23 -11.68 -27.08 -10.22
N TYR A 24 -12.90 -27.61 -10.43
CA TYR A 24 -13.39 -27.96 -11.77
C TYR A 24 -13.88 -26.71 -12.53
N GLY A 25 -13.66 -26.65 -13.85
CA GLY A 25 -14.10 -25.53 -14.68
C GLY A 25 -15.62 -25.38 -14.77
N GLU A 26 -16.12 -24.16 -15.00
CA GLU A 26 -17.55 -23.80 -14.87
C GLU A 26 -18.49 -24.73 -15.66
N ALA A 27 -18.10 -25.17 -16.86
CA ALA A 27 -18.89 -26.07 -17.70
C ALA A 27 -19.25 -27.39 -17.00
N ILE A 28 -18.33 -27.94 -16.17
CA ILE A 28 -18.55 -29.17 -15.38
C ILE A 28 -19.64 -28.90 -14.33
N TYR A 29 -19.49 -27.86 -13.52
CA TYR A 29 -20.49 -27.49 -12.51
C TYR A 29 -21.84 -27.10 -13.13
N ARG A 30 -21.84 -26.40 -14.27
CA ARG A 30 -23.05 -26.04 -15.02
C ARG A 30 -23.83 -27.27 -15.49
N GLN A 31 -23.15 -28.38 -15.81
CA GLN A 31 -23.82 -29.62 -16.20
C GLN A 31 -24.22 -30.48 -15.00
N VAL A 32 -23.33 -30.69 -14.01
CA VAL A 32 -23.62 -31.44 -12.78
C VAL A 32 -24.79 -30.81 -12.00
N SER A 33 -24.91 -29.48 -12.00
CA SER A 33 -26.03 -28.78 -11.35
C SER A 33 -27.41 -28.99 -12.01
N LYS A 34 -27.49 -29.74 -13.11
CA LYS A 34 -28.74 -30.22 -13.74
C LYS A 34 -29.09 -31.67 -13.38
N TRP A 35 -28.19 -32.38 -12.71
CA TRP A 35 -28.41 -33.79 -12.37
C TRP A 35 -29.42 -33.93 -11.23
N THR A 36 -30.07 -35.08 -11.22
CA THR A 36 -30.98 -35.62 -10.20
C THR A 36 -30.51 -37.03 -9.85
N ALA A 37 -31.02 -37.63 -8.78
CA ALA A 37 -30.71 -39.03 -8.48
C ALA A 37 -31.16 -40.00 -9.62
N PHE A 38 -32.17 -39.59 -10.39
CA PHE A 38 -32.68 -40.29 -11.58
C PHE A 38 -31.90 -40.00 -12.88
N THR A 39 -30.85 -39.19 -12.86
CA THR A 39 -30.07 -38.87 -14.06
C THR A 39 -29.33 -40.10 -14.57
N ARG A 40 -29.63 -40.50 -15.81
CA ARG A 40 -29.07 -41.69 -16.45
C ARG A 40 -27.64 -41.47 -16.91
N ILE A 41 -26.76 -42.39 -16.53
CA ILE A 41 -25.31 -42.33 -16.71
C ILE A 41 -24.76 -43.66 -17.24
N GLU A 42 -23.56 -43.61 -17.78
CA GLU A 42 -22.76 -44.74 -18.25
C GLU A 42 -21.31 -44.51 -17.83
N PHE A 43 -20.68 -45.50 -17.19
CA PHE A 43 -19.25 -45.45 -16.86
C PHE A 43 -18.41 -46.14 -17.93
N VAL A 44 -17.18 -45.67 -18.12
CA VAL A 44 -16.19 -46.31 -19.00
C VAL A 44 -15.53 -47.46 -18.22
N PRO A 45 -15.56 -48.71 -18.72
CA PRO A 45 -14.87 -49.84 -18.09
C PRO A 45 -13.38 -49.56 -17.86
N ASP A 46 -12.87 -50.00 -16.71
CA ASP A 46 -11.45 -49.97 -16.30
C ASP A 46 -10.72 -48.63 -16.44
N ALA A 47 -11.47 -47.52 -16.45
CA ALA A 47 -10.95 -46.16 -16.65
C ALA A 47 -10.10 -45.59 -15.49
N LYS A 48 -9.89 -46.35 -14.41
CA LYS A 48 -9.06 -45.98 -13.26
C LYS A 48 -7.94 -47.00 -13.07
N LYS A 49 -6.76 -46.54 -12.62
CA LYS A 49 -5.61 -47.42 -12.38
C LYS A 49 -5.83 -48.28 -11.12
N PRO A 50 -5.60 -49.61 -11.18
CA PRO A 50 -5.61 -50.50 -10.02
C PRO A 50 -4.69 -50.02 -8.88
N GLY A 51 -5.03 -50.40 -7.64
CA GLY A 51 -4.26 -50.07 -6.44
C GLY A 51 -4.49 -48.65 -5.90
N SER A 52 -5.57 -47.97 -6.30
CA SER A 52 -5.93 -46.64 -5.79
C SER A 52 -7.26 -46.67 -5.06
N LYS A 53 -7.36 -45.95 -3.92
CA LYS A 53 -8.58 -45.92 -3.07
C LYS A 53 -9.86 -45.43 -3.78
N SER A 54 -9.79 -44.95 -5.02
CA SER A 54 -10.94 -44.59 -5.88
C SER A 54 -11.27 -45.65 -6.95
N TYR A 55 -10.32 -46.52 -7.31
CA TYR A 55 -10.53 -47.69 -8.18
C TYR A 55 -11.45 -48.71 -7.50
N ASP A 56 -11.19 -49.03 -6.23
CA ASP A 56 -11.91 -50.08 -5.49
C ASP A 56 -13.42 -49.76 -5.40
N ARG A 57 -13.77 -48.48 -5.19
CA ARG A 57 -15.17 -48.03 -5.24
C ARG A 57 -15.74 -48.02 -6.67
N TYR A 58 -14.93 -47.64 -7.66
CA TYR A 58 -15.35 -47.57 -9.06
C TYR A 58 -15.73 -48.94 -9.62
N GLN A 59 -15.08 -50.01 -9.17
CA GLN A 59 -15.47 -51.40 -9.51
C GLN A 59 -16.85 -51.81 -8.94
N SER A 60 -17.32 -51.13 -7.89
CA SER A 60 -18.69 -51.27 -7.35
C SER A 60 -19.69 -50.36 -8.09
N TYR A 61 -19.50 -49.04 -8.07
CA TYR A 61 -20.49 -48.10 -8.62
C TYR A 61 -20.44 -47.96 -10.15
N GLY A 62 -19.36 -48.35 -10.82
CA GLY A 62 -19.22 -48.28 -12.28
C GLY A 62 -20.22 -49.15 -13.04
N LYS A 63 -20.93 -50.06 -12.35
CA LYS A 63 -21.99 -50.91 -12.89
C LYS A 63 -23.38 -50.23 -12.88
N SER A 64 -23.50 -49.07 -12.24
CA SER A 64 -24.76 -48.34 -12.10
C SER A 64 -25.18 -47.61 -13.37
N ARG A 65 -26.49 -47.42 -13.52
CA ARG A 65 -27.15 -46.77 -14.66
C ARG A 65 -27.70 -45.38 -14.30
N TYR A 66 -27.74 -45.04 -13.01
CA TYR A 66 -28.30 -43.79 -12.48
C TYR A 66 -27.42 -43.19 -11.39
N VAL A 67 -27.39 -41.84 -11.28
CA VAL A 67 -26.61 -41.12 -10.26
C VAL A 67 -26.94 -41.60 -8.83
N GLY A 68 -28.21 -41.82 -8.50
CA GLY A 68 -28.62 -42.32 -7.19
C GLY A 68 -28.13 -43.74 -6.93
N GLU A 69 -28.24 -44.63 -7.92
CA GLU A 69 -27.71 -46.00 -7.82
C GLU A 69 -26.18 -46.02 -7.63
N ALA A 70 -25.45 -45.10 -8.29
CA ALA A 70 -24.01 -44.95 -8.07
C ALA A 70 -23.69 -44.60 -6.60
N LEU A 71 -24.42 -43.63 -6.01
CA LEU A 71 -24.27 -43.23 -4.61
C LEU A 71 -24.60 -44.40 -3.66
N ARG A 72 -25.67 -45.15 -3.94
CA ARG A 72 -26.08 -46.36 -3.19
C ARG A 72 -25.02 -47.47 -3.24
N LEU A 73 -24.30 -47.59 -4.36
CA LEU A 73 -23.15 -48.48 -4.53
C LEU A 73 -21.81 -47.87 -4.04
N GLY A 74 -21.87 -46.82 -3.23
CA GLY A 74 -20.72 -46.25 -2.53
C GLY A 74 -19.96 -45.15 -3.28
N ALA A 75 -20.46 -44.65 -4.41
CA ALA A 75 -19.87 -43.46 -5.04
C ALA A 75 -19.96 -42.26 -4.10
N LYS A 76 -18.86 -41.49 -3.99
CA LYS A 76 -18.94 -40.15 -3.42
C LYS A 76 -19.41 -39.18 -4.51
N PRO A 77 -20.21 -38.14 -4.19
CA PRO A 77 -20.55 -37.12 -5.18
C PRO A 77 -19.32 -36.48 -5.83
N GLU A 78 -18.22 -36.34 -5.09
CA GLU A 78 -16.92 -35.88 -5.59
C GLU A 78 -16.27 -36.86 -6.58
N ASP A 79 -16.47 -38.18 -6.41
CA ASP A 79 -16.03 -39.18 -7.39
C ASP A 79 -16.80 -38.97 -8.72
N LEU A 80 -18.12 -38.78 -8.67
CA LEU A 80 -18.95 -38.60 -9.86
C LEU A 80 -18.60 -37.33 -10.66
N VAL A 81 -18.28 -36.22 -9.97
CA VAL A 81 -17.82 -34.98 -10.64
C VAL A 81 -16.43 -35.15 -11.24
N HIS A 82 -15.53 -35.85 -10.55
CA HIS A 82 -14.20 -36.17 -11.08
C HIS A 82 -14.31 -37.01 -12.36
N ASP A 83 -15.14 -38.04 -12.32
CA ASP A 83 -15.29 -39.01 -13.41
C ASP A 83 -15.95 -38.37 -14.64
N TYR A 84 -16.91 -37.46 -14.45
CA TYR A 84 -17.44 -36.66 -15.55
C TYR A 84 -16.39 -35.71 -16.15
N HIS A 85 -15.61 -35.03 -15.31
CA HIS A 85 -14.53 -34.15 -15.77
C HIS A 85 -13.43 -34.92 -16.54
N LYS A 86 -13.10 -36.15 -16.12
CA LYS A 86 -12.14 -37.03 -16.80
C LYS A 86 -12.74 -37.85 -17.96
N LYS A 87 -14.04 -37.70 -18.25
CA LYS A 87 -14.81 -38.48 -19.24
C LYS A 87 -14.87 -40.00 -18.95
N TYR A 88 -14.56 -40.40 -17.72
CA TYR A 88 -14.80 -41.76 -17.20
C TYR A 88 -16.30 -41.99 -16.95
N LEU A 89 -17.07 -40.91 -16.77
CA LEU A 89 -18.53 -40.90 -16.76
C LEU A 89 -19.06 -40.20 -18.01
N LYS A 90 -20.04 -40.82 -18.67
CA LYS A 90 -20.85 -40.25 -19.76
C LYS A 90 -22.29 -40.07 -19.28
N MET A 91 -22.98 -39.08 -19.85
CA MET A 91 -24.43 -38.90 -19.70
C MET A 91 -25.14 -39.43 -20.94
N HIS A 92 -26.29 -40.10 -20.75
CA HIS A 92 -27.19 -40.37 -21.89
C HIS A 92 -27.80 -39.07 -22.42
N LYS A 93 -27.98 -38.99 -23.75
CA LYS A 93 -28.61 -37.85 -24.44
C LYS A 93 -30.12 -37.77 -24.19
N ASP A 94 -30.77 -38.91 -23.99
CA ASP A 94 -32.19 -38.98 -23.63
C ASP A 94 -32.37 -39.22 -22.12
N GLN A 95 -33.34 -38.51 -21.54
CA GLN A 95 -33.71 -38.53 -20.13
C GLN A 95 -35.21 -38.84 -19.94
N ARG A 96 -35.98 -39.09 -21.02
CA ARG A 96 -37.44 -39.21 -21.01
C ARG A 96 -37.96 -40.63 -20.75
N ILE A 97 -37.41 -41.32 -19.75
CA ILE A 97 -37.86 -42.65 -19.32
C ILE A 97 -38.32 -42.59 -17.87
N LYS A 98 -39.54 -43.07 -17.57
CA LYS A 98 -40.01 -43.25 -16.19
C LYS A 98 -39.13 -44.30 -15.50
N VAL A 99 -38.43 -43.91 -14.45
CA VAL A 99 -37.64 -44.85 -13.63
C VAL A 99 -38.60 -45.73 -12.83
N PRO A 100 -38.39 -47.07 -12.75
CA PRO A 100 -39.23 -47.94 -11.93
C PRO A 100 -39.16 -47.56 -10.44
N PRO A 101 -40.28 -47.62 -9.69
CA PRO A 101 -40.28 -47.40 -8.25
C PRO A 101 -39.28 -48.33 -7.53
N GLY A 102 -38.55 -47.80 -6.54
CA GLY A 102 -37.60 -48.57 -5.72
C GLY A 102 -36.18 -48.72 -6.28
N VAL A 103 -35.89 -48.27 -7.51
CA VAL A 103 -34.51 -48.32 -8.08
C VAL A 103 -33.57 -47.28 -7.44
N VAL A 104 -34.14 -46.17 -6.97
CA VAL A 104 -33.48 -45.06 -6.27
C VAL A 104 -34.41 -44.61 -5.15
N GLY A 105 -33.89 -44.41 -3.93
CA GLY A 105 -34.68 -43.99 -2.78
C GLY A 105 -34.57 -42.51 -2.46
N GLU A 106 -35.41 -42.06 -1.52
CA GLU A 106 -35.38 -40.69 -0.99
C GLU A 106 -34.03 -40.37 -0.30
N ALA A 107 -33.35 -41.38 0.23
CA ALA A 107 -32.04 -41.24 0.86
C ALA A 107 -30.96 -40.80 -0.14
N GLU A 108 -30.88 -41.45 -1.31
CA GLU A 108 -29.95 -41.08 -2.38
C GLU A 108 -30.23 -39.68 -2.92
N GLU A 109 -31.51 -39.32 -3.10
CA GLU A 109 -31.90 -37.98 -3.54
C GLU A 109 -31.63 -36.91 -2.48
N ALA A 110 -31.80 -37.23 -1.18
CA ALA A 110 -31.41 -36.35 -0.08
C ALA A 110 -29.89 -36.15 -0.01
N ILE A 111 -29.10 -37.21 -0.19
CA ILE A 111 -27.62 -37.16 -0.26
C ILE A 111 -27.18 -36.28 -1.43
N PHE A 112 -27.68 -36.52 -2.64
CA PHE A 112 -27.30 -35.73 -3.81
C PHE A 112 -27.78 -34.28 -3.70
N SER A 113 -28.98 -34.04 -3.17
CA SER A 113 -29.49 -32.69 -2.88
C SER A 113 -28.71 -31.97 -1.78
N LYS A 114 -28.10 -32.69 -0.82
CA LYS A 114 -27.20 -32.13 0.19
C LYS A 114 -25.84 -31.75 -0.43
N PHE A 115 -25.33 -32.57 -1.35
CA PHE A 115 -24.16 -32.23 -2.16
C PHE A 115 -24.40 -31.03 -3.06
N LEU A 116 -25.48 -31.00 -3.84
CA LEU A 116 -25.84 -29.86 -4.70
C LEU A 116 -26.06 -28.56 -3.92
N ARG A 117 -26.50 -28.63 -2.65
CA ARG A 117 -26.51 -27.48 -1.73
C ARG A 117 -25.10 -27.05 -1.31
N ARG A 118 -24.20 -27.99 -1.01
CA ARG A 118 -22.78 -27.70 -0.72
C ARG A 118 -22.04 -27.09 -1.93
N MET A 119 -22.32 -27.57 -3.14
CA MET A 119 -21.83 -27.04 -4.40
C MET A 119 -22.48 -25.70 -4.84
N ARG A 120 -23.42 -25.16 -4.03
CA ARG A 120 -23.97 -23.80 -4.18
C ARG A 120 -23.41 -22.82 -3.14
N GLY A 121 -22.39 -23.23 -2.38
CA GLY A 121 -21.70 -22.43 -1.37
C GLY A 121 -22.41 -22.43 -0.01
N PRO A 122 -21.66 -22.43 1.11
CA PRO A 122 -22.27 -22.22 2.42
C PRO A 122 -22.91 -20.82 2.49
N ALA A 123 -24.09 -20.73 3.10
CA ALA A 123 -24.90 -19.50 3.20
C ALA A 123 -25.39 -18.88 1.87
N GLY A 124 -25.44 -19.64 0.76
CA GLY A 124 -26.26 -19.28 -0.41
C GLY A 124 -25.68 -18.22 -1.34
N ILE A 125 -24.38 -17.90 -1.22
CA ILE A 125 -23.64 -17.17 -2.26
C ILE A 125 -23.57 -18.05 -3.50
N ASN A 126 -24.55 -17.91 -4.38
CA ASN A 126 -24.66 -18.62 -5.64
C ASN A 126 -23.36 -18.44 -6.43
N ILE A 127 -22.58 -19.52 -6.60
CA ILE A 127 -21.28 -19.49 -7.27
C ILE A 127 -21.38 -18.89 -8.69
N ARG A 128 -22.54 -18.99 -9.36
CA ARG A 128 -22.76 -18.30 -10.65
C ARG A 128 -22.84 -16.77 -10.51
N LYS A 129 -23.45 -16.24 -9.42
CA LYS A 129 -23.41 -14.80 -9.10
C LYS A 129 -21.98 -14.37 -8.76
N MET A 130 -21.27 -15.14 -7.92
CA MET A 130 -19.90 -14.82 -7.50
C MET A 130 -18.93 -14.79 -8.70
N ASN A 131 -18.96 -15.81 -9.55
CA ASN A 131 -18.13 -15.89 -10.75
C ASN A 131 -18.51 -14.82 -11.77
N ALA A 132 -19.80 -14.53 -11.99
CA ALA A 132 -20.22 -13.45 -12.88
C ALA A 132 -19.84 -12.05 -12.35
N LYS A 133 -19.86 -11.86 -11.03
CA LYS A 133 -19.40 -10.64 -10.35
C LYS A 133 -17.89 -10.46 -10.48
N LYS A 134 -17.11 -11.53 -10.25
CA LYS A 134 -15.65 -11.55 -10.49
C LYS A 134 -15.30 -11.30 -11.96
N LEU A 135 -15.96 -11.98 -12.90
CA LEU A 135 -15.75 -11.78 -14.34
C LEU A 135 -16.05 -10.34 -14.78
N LYS A 136 -17.13 -9.72 -14.26
CA LYS A 136 -17.42 -8.29 -14.51
C LYS A 136 -16.34 -7.35 -13.96
N ALA A 137 -15.78 -7.67 -12.79
CA ALA A 137 -14.69 -6.90 -12.18
C ALA A 137 -13.39 -7.04 -12.98
N GLU A 138 -13.00 -8.27 -13.31
CA GLU A 138 -11.85 -8.57 -14.18
C GLU A 138 -11.98 -7.90 -15.56
N GLU A 139 -13.19 -7.91 -16.15
CA GLU A 139 -13.46 -7.23 -17.42
C GLU A 139 -13.32 -5.69 -17.28
N ARG A 140 -13.72 -5.10 -16.16
CA ARG A 140 -13.55 -3.65 -15.90
C ARG A 140 -12.07 -3.29 -15.72
N LEU A 141 -11.35 -4.00 -14.83
CA LEU A 141 -9.93 -3.75 -14.56
C LEU A 141 -9.09 -3.89 -15.84
N ARG A 142 -9.37 -4.92 -16.65
CA ARG A 142 -8.74 -5.10 -17.97
C ARG A 142 -9.04 -3.96 -18.95
N LYS A 143 -10.25 -3.38 -18.95
CA LYS A 143 -10.58 -2.20 -19.77
C LYS A 143 -9.85 -0.94 -19.31
N MET A 144 -9.40 -0.89 -18.05
CA MET A 144 -8.63 0.21 -17.47
C MET A 144 -7.11 -0.04 -17.54
N GLY A 145 -6.65 -1.13 -18.17
CA GLY A 145 -5.23 -1.48 -18.30
C GLY A 145 -4.58 -2.02 -17.03
N ILE A 146 -5.36 -2.40 -16.02
CA ILE A 146 -4.87 -2.93 -14.74
C ILE A 146 -4.76 -4.46 -14.87
N GLU A 147 -3.54 -5.01 -14.89
CA GLU A 147 -3.34 -6.46 -14.90
C GLU A 147 -3.38 -7.06 -13.48
N MET A 148 -4.08 -8.19 -13.36
CA MET A 148 -4.21 -8.99 -12.14
C MET A 148 -2.89 -9.60 -11.61
N LYS A 149 -1.78 -9.41 -12.33
CA LYS A 149 -0.44 -9.83 -11.90
C LYS A 149 0.27 -8.76 -11.09
N ASP A 150 -0.06 -7.49 -11.28
CA ASP A 150 0.71 -6.36 -10.75
C ASP A 150 0.30 -6.00 -9.32
N MET A 151 -0.89 -6.42 -8.88
CA MET A 151 -1.43 -6.17 -7.53
C MET A 151 -0.83 -7.08 -6.43
N ARG A 152 0.26 -7.81 -6.70
CA ARG A 152 0.76 -8.88 -5.82
C ARG A 152 1.59 -8.40 -4.62
N ASP A 153 2.19 -7.22 -4.72
CA ASP A 153 3.31 -6.86 -3.84
C ASP A 153 2.94 -5.96 -2.64
N GLU A 154 1.74 -5.36 -2.62
CA GLU A 154 1.27 -4.54 -1.49
C GLU A 154 0.74 -5.39 -0.30
N LYS A 155 1.64 -6.12 0.36
CA LYS A 155 1.37 -6.86 1.62
C LYS A 155 1.06 -5.89 2.79
N SER A 156 -0.15 -5.34 2.81
CA SER A 156 -0.60 -4.40 3.85
C SER A 156 -2.05 -4.62 4.32
N CYS A 157 -2.89 -5.27 3.52
CA CYS A 157 -4.24 -5.68 3.92
C CYS A 157 -4.36 -7.22 3.99
N GLN A 158 -5.15 -7.74 4.93
CA GLN A 158 -5.45 -9.18 5.05
C GLN A 158 -6.57 -9.61 4.09
N GLU A 159 -6.50 -9.14 2.85
CA GLU A 159 -7.48 -9.40 1.80
C GLU A 159 -7.00 -10.55 0.91
N THR A 160 -7.91 -11.43 0.49
CA THR A 160 -7.59 -12.37 -0.59
C THR A 160 -7.63 -11.63 -1.92
N ASN A 161 -6.84 -12.07 -2.90
CA ASN A 161 -6.77 -11.44 -4.23
C ASN A 161 -8.17 -11.24 -4.83
N ASP A 162 -9.06 -12.24 -4.70
CA ASP A 162 -10.46 -12.18 -5.16
C ASP A 162 -11.28 -11.08 -4.48
N LEU A 163 -11.02 -10.78 -3.21
CA LEU A 163 -11.70 -9.73 -2.45
C LEU A 163 -11.15 -8.34 -2.81
N GLN A 164 -9.81 -8.22 -2.93
CA GLN A 164 -9.13 -7.00 -3.40
C GLN A 164 -9.58 -6.63 -4.83
N THR A 165 -9.64 -7.60 -5.75
CA THR A 165 -10.15 -7.46 -7.13
C THR A 165 -11.52 -6.78 -7.17
N LEU A 166 -12.42 -7.27 -6.32
CA LEU A 166 -13.82 -6.84 -6.28
C LEU A 166 -13.98 -5.47 -5.60
N ARG A 167 -13.16 -5.15 -4.61
CA ARG A 167 -13.11 -3.83 -3.97
C ARG A 167 -12.51 -2.77 -4.89
N LEU A 168 -11.38 -3.05 -5.55
CA LEU A 168 -10.80 -2.13 -6.54
C LEU A 168 -11.76 -1.89 -7.71
N ALA A 169 -12.40 -2.93 -8.25
CA ALA A 169 -13.40 -2.74 -9.30
C ALA A 169 -14.63 -1.93 -8.85
N ALA A 170 -14.99 -1.97 -7.56
CA ALA A 170 -16.02 -1.10 -6.97
C ALA A 170 -15.53 0.35 -6.78
N ASP A 171 -14.26 0.55 -6.43
CA ASP A 171 -13.63 1.86 -6.29
C ASP A 171 -13.47 2.56 -7.65
N CYS A 172 -12.92 1.87 -8.65
CA CYS A 172 -12.87 2.36 -10.03
C CYS A 172 -14.28 2.68 -10.57
N ALA A 173 -15.29 1.87 -10.21
CA ALA A 173 -16.67 2.17 -10.56
C ALA A 173 -17.21 3.43 -9.87
N ALA A 174 -16.80 3.69 -8.63
CA ALA A 174 -17.14 4.92 -7.92
C ALA A 174 -16.42 6.14 -8.53
N ALA A 175 -15.16 6.01 -8.94
CA ALA A 175 -14.40 7.05 -9.62
C ALA A 175 -15.06 7.49 -10.94
N ASP A 176 -15.44 6.52 -11.80
CA ASP A 176 -16.15 6.81 -13.05
C ASP A 176 -17.51 7.52 -12.80
N ILE A 177 -18.22 7.13 -11.73
CA ILE A 177 -19.49 7.74 -11.33
C ILE A 177 -19.30 9.18 -10.81
N LEU A 178 -18.26 9.43 -10.00
CA LEU A 178 -17.95 10.75 -9.47
C LEU A 178 -17.52 11.70 -10.60
N ALA A 179 -16.69 11.23 -11.54
CA ALA A 179 -16.31 12.00 -12.72
C ALA A 179 -17.53 12.34 -13.62
N ASP A 180 -18.48 11.42 -13.77
CA ASP A 180 -19.75 11.70 -14.48
C ASP A 180 -20.63 12.72 -13.74
N ILE A 181 -20.67 12.65 -12.41
CA ILE A 181 -21.36 13.61 -11.54
C ILE A 181 -20.77 15.01 -11.68
N GLU A 182 -19.46 15.16 -11.57
CA GLU A 182 -18.74 16.44 -11.73
C GLU A 182 -18.94 17.01 -13.15
N ARG A 183 -18.82 16.17 -14.18
CA ARG A 183 -18.98 16.54 -15.60
C ARG A 183 -20.41 16.98 -15.96
N THR A 184 -21.43 16.52 -15.24
CA THR A 184 -22.85 16.79 -15.55
C THR A 184 -23.56 17.70 -14.54
N GLY A 185 -22.96 17.95 -13.38
CA GLY A 185 -23.57 18.72 -12.28
C GLY A 185 -24.76 18.01 -11.60
N ARG A 186 -25.01 16.73 -11.90
CA ARG A 186 -26.15 15.98 -11.33
C ARG A 186 -25.87 15.54 -9.89
N LYS A 187 -26.90 15.35 -9.08
CA LYS A 187 -26.79 14.61 -7.81
C LYS A 187 -26.54 13.11 -8.04
N THR A 188 -25.98 12.46 -7.04
CA THR A 188 -25.93 10.99 -6.90
C THR A 188 -27.33 10.35 -6.95
N LEU A 189 -27.41 9.15 -7.53
CA LEU A 189 -28.64 8.38 -7.67
C LEU A 189 -28.53 7.04 -6.93
N GLU A 190 -29.65 6.47 -6.48
CA GLU A 190 -29.64 5.17 -5.76
C GLU A 190 -29.02 4.04 -6.60
N LYS A 191 -29.20 4.08 -7.93
CA LYS A 191 -28.59 3.15 -8.88
C LYS A 191 -27.06 3.21 -8.87
N ASP A 192 -26.47 4.37 -8.57
CA ASP A 192 -25.04 4.61 -8.60
C ASP A 192 -24.38 3.91 -7.39
N VAL A 193 -24.95 4.13 -6.20
CA VAL A 193 -24.55 3.41 -4.98
C VAL A 193 -24.81 1.90 -5.13
N THR A 194 -25.98 1.51 -5.63
CA THR A 194 -26.31 0.09 -5.83
C THR A 194 -25.32 -0.60 -6.76
N ALA A 195 -24.86 0.07 -7.83
CA ALA A 195 -23.86 -0.49 -8.75
C ALA A 195 -22.51 -0.77 -8.09
N VAL A 196 -22.03 0.11 -7.20
CA VAL A 196 -20.76 -0.13 -6.48
C VAL A 196 -20.92 -1.15 -5.34
N LEU A 197 -22.08 -1.21 -4.68
CA LEU A 197 -22.41 -2.26 -3.70
C LEU A 197 -22.56 -3.65 -4.33
N GLU A 198 -23.11 -3.73 -5.55
CA GLU A 198 -23.13 -4.96 -6.33
C GLU A 198 -21.72 -5.45 -6.67
N LEU A 199 -20.71 -4.57 -6.75
CA LEU A 199 -19.29 -4.91 -6.96
C LEU A 199 -18.50 -5.17 -5.66
N TRP A 200 -18.77 -4.45 -4.57
CA TRP A 200 -18.01 -4.55 -3.31
C TRP A 200 -17.96 -5.99 -2.75
N ALA A 201 -16.77 -6.47 -2.37
CA ALA A 201 -16.62 -7.75 -1.67
C ALA A 201 -16.59 -7.56 -0.16
N PHE A 202 -17.43 -8.31 0.54
CA PHE A 202 -17.55 -8.25 1.99
C PHE A 202 -16.56 -9.18 2.68
N ARG A 203 -15.92 -8.73 3.76
CA ARG A 203 -15.18 -9.65 4.64
C ARG A 203 -16.18 -10.50 5.43
N LYS A 204 -15.89 -11.80 5.57
CA LYS A 204 -16.52 -12.64 6.60
C LYS A 204 -16.22 -12.02 7.97
N ASN A 205 -17.26 -11.72 8.73
CA ASN A 205 -17.15 -11.11 10.05
C ASN A 205 -17.81 -12.02 11.10
N ASP A 206 -16.99 -12.59 11.97
CA ASP A 206 -17.36 -13.42 13.12
C ASP A 206 -17.12 -12.70 14.47
N THR A 207 -16.69 -11.43 14.45
CA THR A 207 -16.39 -10.66 15.67
C THR A 207 -17.60 -9.86 16.19
N ARG A 208 -18.55 -9.49 15.33
CA ARG A 208 -19.79 -8.79 15.72
C ARG A 208 -20.85 -9.73 16.32
N LEU A 209 -20.50 -10.40 17.43
CA LEU A 209 -21.38 -11.35 18.14
C LEU A 209 -22.73 -10.76 18.58
N ASN A 210 -22.80 -9.43 18.74
CA ASN A 210 -24.02 -8.69 19.08
C ASN A 210 -25.04 -8.62 17.92
N VAL A 211 -24.64 -8.76 16.65
CA VAL A 211 -25.55 -8.68 15.49
C VAL A 211 -25.81 -10.00 14.78
N LEU A 212 -25.09 -11.07 15.16
CA LEU A 212 -25.25 -12.40 14.55
C LEU A 212 -26.70 -12.90 14.68
N PRO A 213 -27.37 -13.28 13.56
CA PRO A 213 -28.66 -13.97 13.62
C PRO A 213 -28.54 -15.34 14.29
N GLU A 214 -29.67 -15.87 14.77
CA GLU A 214 -29.72 -17.21 15.36
C GLU A 214 -29.20 -18.29 14.40
N GLY A 215 -28.43 -19.24 14.92
CA GLY A 215 -27.81 -20.31 14.14
C GLY A 215 -26.72 -19.85 13.15
N LYS A 216 -26.25 -18.59 13.21
CA LYS A 216 -25.13 -18.07 12.39
C LYS A 216 -23.88 -17.85 13.24
N SER A 217 -22.73 -18.29 12.74
CA SER A 217 -21.41 -18.03 13.34
C SER A 217 -20.65 -16.86 12.69
N TRP A 218 -21.21 -16.22 11.65
CA TRP A 218 -20.62 -15.08 10.96
C TRP A 218 -21.66 -14.36 10.09
N VAL A 219 -21.34 -13.13 9.68
CA VAL A 219 -22.11 -12.27 8.76
C VAL A 219 -21.21 -11.57 7.74
N ASN A 220 -21.79 -11.02 6.66
CA ASN A 220 -21.09 -10.11 5.76
C ASN A 220 -21.23 -8.67 6.32
N SER A 221 -20.20 -8.18 7.01
CA SER A 221 -20.22 -6.84 7.63
C SER A 221 -18.81 -6.26 7.65
N ASP A 222 -18.60 -5.18 6.91
CA ASP A 222 -17.39 -4.38 6.95
C ASP A 222 -17.60 -3.13 7.83
N THR A 223 -16.54 -2.67 8.47
CA THR A 223 -16.48 -1.36 9.11
C THR A 223 -15.42 -0.54 8.39
N LEU A 224 -15.81 0.64 7.94
CA LEU A 224 -15.05 1.59 7.14
C LEU A 224 -14.97 2.91 7.93
N GLY A 225 -13.95 3.72 7.69
CA GLY A 225 -13.65 4.90 8.50
C GLY A 225 -12.80 4.57 9.74
N LEU A 226 -13.00 5.35 10.80
CA LEU A 226 -12.32 5.22 12.09
C LEU A 226 -12.86 4.03 12.90
N ILE A 227 -11.97 3.24 13.50
CA ILE A 227 -12.33 2.26 14.53
C ILE A 227 -11.45 2.44 15.77
N ARG A 228 -11.94 1.94 16.90
CA ARG A 228 -11.15 1.80 18.13
C ARG A 228 -10.70 0.34 18.29
N ASP A 229 -9.41 0.11 18.43
CA ASP A 229 -8.82 -1.23 18.53
C ASP A 229 -8.98 -1.84 19.95
N ARG A 230 -8.54 -3.09 20.14
CA ARG A 230 -8.62 -3.79 21.43
C ARG A 230 -7.69 -3.22 22.51
N LYS A 231 -6.62 -2.50 22.13
CA LYS A 231 -5.75 -1.77 23.06
C LYS A 231 -6.30 -0.37 23.40
N GLY A 232 -7.31 0.09 22.64
CA GLY A 232 -8.02 1.35 22.85
C GLY A 232 -7.54 2.50 21.96
N TYR A 233 -6.62 2.26 21.03
CA TYR A 233 -6.15 3.23 20.03
C TYR A 233 -7.20 3.45 18.94
N PHE A 234 -7.16 4.62 18.31
CA PHE A 234 -8.01 4.95 17.17
C PHE A 234 -7.20 4.82 15.88
N ILE A 235 -7.72 4.04 14.93
CA ILE A 235 -7.06 3.77 13.65
C ILE A 235 -8.07 3.88 12.50
N VAL A 236 -7.63 4.39 11.35
CA VAL A 236 -8.40 4.32 10.11
C VAL A 236 -8.28 2.89 9.55
N THR A 237 -9.41 2.32 9.14
CA THR A 237 -9.44 0.97 8.56
C THR A 237 -8.83 0.97 7.15
N LYS A 238 -7.92 0.03 6.88
CA LYS A 238 -7.18 -0.08 5.60
C LYS A 238 -8.05 -0.01 4.32
N PRO A 239 -9.26 -0.61 4.25
CA PRO A 239 -10.13 -0.44 3.08
C PRO A 239 -10.56 1.02 2.81
N THR A 240 -10.49 1.90 3.81
CA THR A 240 -10.83 3.34 3.70
C THR A 240 -9.69 4.16 3.09
N THR A 241 -8.44 3.77 3.30
CA THR A 241 -7.29 4.37 2.61
C THR A 241 -7.19 3.87 1.17
N ASP A 242 -7.51 2.59 0.96
CA ASP A 242 -7.21 1.84 -0.26
C ASP A 242 -8.30 1.94 -1.34
N TYR A 243 -9.55 2.18 -0.93
CA TYR A 243 -10.71 2.32 -1.81
C TYR A 243 -11.36 3.70 -1.62
N PRO A 244 -10.65 4.79 -1.99
CA PRO A 244 -11.00 6.15 -1.60
C PRO A 244 -12.21 6.74 -2.32
N HIS A 245 -12.41 6.40 -3.59
CA HIS A 245 -13.52 6.89 -4.40
C HIS A 245 -14.84 6.23 -3.98
N PHE A 246 -14.78 4.96 -3.57
CA PHE A 246 -15.91 4.24 -2.97
C PHE A 246 -16.39 4.97 -1.71
N MET A 247 -15.48 5.38 -0.82
CA MET A 247 -15.84 6.17 0.36
C MET A 247 -16.44 7.53 -0.02
N ALA A 248 -15.80 8.25 -0.95
CA ALA A 248 -16.26 9.57 -1.39
C ALA A 248 -17.67 9.51 -2.02
N LEU A 249 -18.00 8.46 -2.79
CA LEU A 249 -19.33 8.27 -3.37
C LEU A 249 -20.39 7.98 -2.30
N LEU A 250 -20.09 7.15 -1.29
CA LEU A 250 -21.04 6.89 -0.19
C LEU A 250 -21.31 8.17 0.63
N THR A 251 -20.27 8.95 0.93
CA THR A 251 -20.42 10.23 1.65
C THR A 251 -21.17 11.26 0.80
N ARG A 252 -20.87 11.36 -0.50
CA ARG A 252 -21.58 12.26 -1.42
C ARG A 252 -23.06 11.91 -1.51
N PHE A 253 -23.42 10.63 -1.51
CA PHE A 253 -24.82 10.19 -1.52
C PHE A 253 -25.58 10.61 -0.25
N LEU A 254 -24.93 10.59 0.91
CA LEU A 254 -25.49 11.12 2.16
C LEU A 254 -25.69 12.64 2.08
N ASN A 255 -24.67 13.40 1.69
CA ASN A 255 -24.72 14.86 1.69
C ASN A 255 -25.67 15.42 0.60
N ASP A 256 -25.78 14.75 -0.56
CA ASP A 256 -26.78 15.08 -1.59
C ASP A 256 -28.24 14.93 -1.12
N ARG A 257 -28.47 14.11 -0.09
CA ARG A 257 -29.76 13.76 0.52
C ARG A 257 -29.89 14.27 1.96
N ARG A 258 -29.14 15.32 2.31
CA ARG A 258 -29.17 15.93 3.63
C ARG A 258 -30.59 16.40 4.01
N PRO A 259 -31.14 15.97 5.16
CA PRO A 259 -32.46 16.40 5.62
C PRO A 259 -32.63 17.92 5.74
N PRO A 260 -33.83 18.47 5.47
CA PRO A 260 -34.12 19.89 5.68
C PRO A 260 -33.93 20.36 7.13
N GLU A 261 -34.18 19.49 8.11
CA GLU A 261 -34.00 19.80 9.54
C GLU A 261 -32.53 19.81 10.00
N LEU A 262 -31.57 19.56 9.10
CA LEU A 262 -30.14 19.62 9.36
C LEU A 262 -29.47 20.65 8.42
N ASP A 263 -29.13 21.81 8.98
CA ASP A 263 -28.51 22.94 8.27
C ASP A 263 -27.05 22.68 7.83
N CYS A 264 -26.42 21.66 8.42
CA CYS A 264 -25.06 21.20 8.21
C CYS A 264 -25.00 19.71 7.86
N ASP A 265 -23.96 19.26 7.15
CA ASP A 265 -23.86 17.88 6.69
C ASP A 265 -23.71 16.90 7.88
N PHE A 266 -24.35 15.71 7.78
CA PHE A 266 -24.51 14.82 8.94
C PHE A 266 -23.16 14.32 9.49
N PRO A 267 -22.85 14.45 10.78
CA PRO A 267 -21.53 14.17 11.34
C PRO A 267 -21.26 12.68 11.58
N PHE A 268 -20.19 12.15 10.98
CA PHE A 268 -19.78 10.75 11.16
C PHE A 268 -18.26 10.55 11.03
N THR A 269 -17.75 9.51 11.68
CA THR A 269 -16.35 9.06 11.54
C THR A 269 -16.23 7.69 10.86
N THR A 270 -17.35 6.97 10.76
CA THR A 270 -17.36 5.53 10.54
C THR A 270 -18.61 5.11 9.76
N ILE A 271 -18.46 4.14 8.86
CA ILE A 271 -19.53 3.53 8.09
C ILE A 271 -19.54 2.02 8.37
N SER A 272 -20.65 1.47 8.86
CA SER A 272 -20.87 0.02 8.83
C SER A 272 -21.61 -0.37 7.55
N LEU A 273 -21.01 -1.26 6.76
CA LEU A 273 -21.57 -1.77 5.51
C LEU A 273 -21.95 -3.24 5.68
N ASN A 274 -23.24 -3.56 5.53
CA ASN A 274 -23.80 -4.88 5.83
C ASN A 274 -24.50 -5.49 4.61
N PHE A 275 -24.43 -6.82 4.44
CA PHE A 275 -25.10 -7.53 3.33
C PHE A 275 -25.74 -8.87 3.75
N GLY A 276 -26.98 -9.10 3.32
CA GLY A 276 -27.60 -10.43 3.31
C GLY A 276 -27.87 -11.08 4.68
N TYR A 277 -27.92 -10.30 5.77
CA TYR A 277 -28.37 -10.77 7.09
C TYR A 277 -29.29 -9.75 7.77
N ALA A 278 -30.21 -10.25 8.61
CA ALA A 278 -31.05 -9.46 9.49
C ALA A 278 -30.40 -9.41 10.88
N ALA A 279 -30.01 -8.23 11.37
CA ALA A 279 -29.37 -8.08 12.67
C ALA A 279 -30.38 -8.33 13.80
N LYS A 280 -30.00 -9.14 14.79
CA LYS A 280 -30.79 -9.30 16.02
C LYS A 280 -30.81 -8.01 16.87
N ARG A 281 -31.65 -7.99 17.90
CA ARG A 281 -31.78 -6.87 18.85
C ARG A 281 -30.46 -6.57 19.56
N HIS A 282 -29.97 -5.33 19.43
CA HIS A 282 -28.71 -4.89 20.04
C HIS A 282 -28.68 -3.37 20.30
N ARG A 283 -27.68 -2.96 21.09
CA ARG A 283 -27.25 -1.56 21.32
C ARG A 283 -25.76 -1.49 20.97
N ASP A 284 -25.29 -0.48 20.25
CA ASP A 284 -23.88 -0.34 19.90
C ASP A 284 -23.16 0.57 20.92
N SER A 285 -22.53 -0.06 21.93
CA SER A 285 -21.84 0.64 23.04
C SER A 285 -20.61 1.47 22.64
N GLY A 286 -20.09 1.29 21.42
CA GLY A 286 -19.00 2.08 20.85
C GLY A 286 -19.45 3.29 20.03
N ASN A 287 -20.76 3.56 19.94
CA ASN A 287 -21.35 4.63 19.14
C ASN A 287 -21.62 5.88 20.00
N LEU A 288 -21.41 7.08 19.46
CA LEU A 288 -21.77 8.34 20.13
C LEU A 288 -23.28 8.61 20.19
N GLY A 289 -24.09 7.90 19.40
CA GLY A 289 -25.54 7.94 19.39
C GLY A 289 -26.10 8.23 18.00
N PRO A 290 -26.16 9.50 17.56
CA PRO A 290 -26.72 9.86 16.27
C PRO A 290 -26.14 9.03 15.13
N SER A 291 -27.02 8.30 14.43
CA SER A 291 -26.66 7.36 13.38
C SER A 291 -27.66 7.46 12.23
N MET A 292 -27.17 7.50 10.99
CA MET A 292 -27.99 7.61 9.78
C MET A 292 -27.92 6.31 8.97
N ILE A 293 -29.06 5.78 8.53
CA ILE A 293 -29.13 4.45 7.88
C ILE A 293 -30.06 4.41 6.65
N ARG A 294 -29.61 3.70 5.61
CA ARG A 294 -30.34 3.40 4.36
C ARG A 294 -30.09 1.95 3.93
N ALA A 295 -31.10 1.29 3.39
CA ALA A 295 -30.98 -0.02 2.75
C ALA A 295 -31.10 0.08 1.23
N PHE A 296 -30.43 -0.82 0.51
CA PHE A 296 -30.31 -0.84 -0.96
C PHE A 296 -30.44 -2.25 -1.52
N GLY A 297 -30.72 -2.37 -2.82
CA GLY A 297 -30.77 -3.64 -3.54
C GLY A 297 -32.18 -4.21 -3.69
N LYS A 298 -32.28 -5.49 -4.07
CA LYS A 298 -33.53 -6.13 -4.49
C LYS A 298 -34.03 -7.09 -3.41
N PHE A 299 -34.78 -6.57 -2.45
CA PHE A 299 -35.29 -7.30 -1.29
C PHE A 299 -36.74 -6.92 -0.94
N LYS A 300 -37.37 -7.71 -0.06
CA LYS A 300 -38.69 -7.44 0.54
C LYS A 300 -38.68 -7.80 2.02
N GLY A 301 -39.27 -6.94 2.87
CA GLY A 301 -39.11 -6.98 4.32
C GLY A 301 -37.81 -6.31 4.75
N GLY A 302 -37.37 -6.53 6.00
CA GLY A 302 -36.06 -6.01 6.43
C GLY A 302 -36.06 -4.54 6.80
N ASN A 303 -37.18 -4.08 7.35
CA ASN A 303 -37.33 -2.79 8.00
C ASN A 303 -36.30 -2.65 9.15
N LEU A 304 -35.92 -1.41 9.46
CA LEU A 304 -35.25 -1.12 10.73
C LEU A 304 -36.32 -1.10 11.83
N CYS A 305 -36.09 -1.85 12.90
CA CYS A 305 -36.97 -1.88 14.06
C CYS A 305 -36.25 -1.27 15.26
N TYR A 306 -36.87 -0.27 15.89
CA TYR A 306 -36.21 0.68 16.77
C TYR A 306 -37.05 1.00 18.02
N TRP A 307 -36.46 0.84 19.20
CA TRP A 307 -37.07 1.19 20.48
C TRP A 307 -36.65 2.60 20.87
N ALA A 308 -37.38 3.58 20.31
CA ALA A 308 -37.01 5.00 20.40
C ALA A 308 -36.93 5.54 21.84
N ASP A 309 -37.69 4.98 22.79
CA ASP A 309 -37.70 5.40 24.19
C ASP A 309 -36.71 4.63 25.09
N ASP A 310 -35.89 3.73 24.53
CA ASP A 310 -34.94 2.91 25.30
C ASP A 310 -33.87 3.73 26.03
N ASP A 311 -34.01 3.80 27.36
CA ASP A 311 -33.10 4.46 28.29
C ASP A 311 -31.99 3.52 28.82
N LYS A 312 -31.97 2.27 28.34
CA LYS A 312 -31.13 1.16 28.82
C LYS A 312 -31.47 0.62 30.22
N SER A 313 -32.51 1.11 30.90
CA SER A 313 -32.95 0.58 32.21
C SER A 313 -33.49 -0.85 32.12
N THR A 314 -34.04 -1.21 30.96
CA THR A 314 -34.64 -2.52 30.70
C THR A 314 -33.67 -3.42 29.93
N ALA A 315 -33.61 -4.71 30.30
CA ALA A 315 -32.83 -5.72 29.58
C ALA A 315 -33.37 -5.92 28.15
N LEU A 316 -32.51 -6.21 27.17
CA LEU A 316 -32.87 -6.26 25.74
C LEU A 316 -34.01 -7.23 25.43
N ASP A 317 -33.97 -8.42 26.05
CA ASP A 317 -34.94 -9.49 25.83
C ASP A 317 -36.28 -9.22 26.53
N ASN A 318 -36.32 -8.24 27.45
CA ASN A 318 -37.52 -7.79 28.16
C ASN A 318 -38.19 -6.57 27.49
N LEU A 319 -37.66 -6.06 26.38
CA LEU A 319 -38.29 -4.97 25.61
C LEU A 319 -39.50 -5.49 24.83
N ARG A 320 -40.65 -4.84 25.02
CA ARG A 320 -41.92 -5.21 24.36
C ARG A 320 -41.92 -4.87 22.88
N ASP A 321 -42.43 -5.78 22.05
CA ASP A 321 -42.59 -5.53 20.62
C ASP A 321 -43.68 -4.47 20.31
N ASP A 322 -44.60 -4.19 21.25
CA ASP A 322 -45.55 -3.07 21.15
C ASP A 322 -44.86 -1.69 21.10
N ASP A 323 -43.66 -1.60 21.66
CA ASP A 323 -42.85 -0.37 21.73
C ASP A 323 -41.85 -0.24 20.56
N LYS A 324 -41.96 -1.14 19.57
CA LYS A 324 -41.11 -1.22 18.37
C LYS A 324 -41.62 -0.29 17.27
N VAL A 325 -40.82 0.71 16.89
CA VAL A 325 -41.07 1.50 15.68
C VAL A 325 -40.41 0.80 14.48
N SER A 326 -41.20 0.41 13.48
CA SER A 326 -40.70 -0.22 12.24
C SER A 326 -40.62 0.81 11.11
N LEU A 327 -39.45 0.94 10.47
CA LEU A 327 -39.15 1.92 9.43
C LEU A 327 -38.70 1.22 8.13
N ASP A 328 -39.37 1.51 7.01
CA ASP A 328 -38.97 1.00 5.70
C ASP A 328 -37.86 1.84 5.05
N ILE A 329 -36.64 1.62 5.55
CA ILE A 329 -35.41 2.23 5.03
C ILE A 329 -35.00 1.75 3.61
N SER A 330 -35.89 1.06 2.87
CA SER A 330 -35.75 0.85 1.43
C SER A 330 -36.19 2.08 0.61
N GLN A 331 -36.97 2.99 1.19
CA GLN A 331 -37.53 4.17 0.52
C GLN A 331 -36.86 5.49 0.95
N GLY A 332 -36.02 5.48 1.99
CA GLY A 332 -35.56 6.70 2.63
C GLY A 332 -34.44 6.49 3.65
N PHE A 333 -33.79 7.59 4.02
CA PHE A 333 -32.85 7.63 5.15
C PHE A 333 -33.63 7.69 6.47
N ALA A 334 -33.16 6.97 7.50
CA ALA A 334 -33.64 7.13 8.88
C ALA A 334 -32.52 7.61 9.81
N LEU A 335 -32.86 8.53 10.71
CA LEU A 335 -32.02 8.95 11.83
C LEU A 335 -32.47 8.25 13.11
N PHE A 336 -31.53 7.56 13.77
CA PHE A 336 -31.77 6.84 15.02
C PHE A 336 -30.58 7.01 15.98
N ASP A 337 -30.80 6.63 17.24
CA ASP A 337 -29.76 6.60 18.26
C ASP A 337 -29.22 5.16 18.38
N GLY A 338 -28.00 4.92 17.88
CA GLY A 338 -27.37 3.59 17.91
C GLY A 338 -27.08 3.05 19.31
N ASN A 339 -27.18 3.90 20.35
CA ASN A 339 -27.13 3.46 21.74
C ASN A 339 -28.42 2.78 22.24
N ARG A 340 -29.53 2.92 21.51
CA ARG A 340 -30.85 2.37 21.84
C ARG A 340 -31.08 1.06 21.10
N ALA A 341 -31.94 0.21 21.66
CA ALA A 341 -32.20 -1.11 21.11
C ALA A 341 -32.76 -1.03 19.70
N HIS A 342 -32.15 -1.78 18.79
CA HIS A 342 -32.59 -1.91 17.41
C HIS A 342 -32.28 -3.28 16.81
N GLU A 343 -33.09 -3.69 15.83
CA GLU A 343 -33.00 -4.94 15.09
C GLU A 343 -33.41 -4.72 13.62
N VAL A 344 -33.26 -5.74 12.78
CA VAL A 344 -33.79 -5.75 11.41
C VAL A 344 -34.80 -6.90 11.30
N ASP A 345 -36.01 -6.62 10.83
CA ASP A 345 -37.02 -7.67 10.61
C ASP A 345 -36.57 -8.68 9.54
N SER A 346 -37.21 -9.85 9.48
CA SER A 346 -36.90 -10.85 8.44
C SER A 346 -37.12 -10.31 7.02
N PHE A 347 -36.28 -10.74 6.07
CA PHE A 347 -36.39 -10.34 4.66
C PHE A 347 -35.95 -11.44 3.70
N HIS A 348 -36.31 -11.27 2.44
CA HIS A 348 -35.86 -12.11 1.34
C HIS A 348 -35.29 -11.23 0.20
N GLY A 349 -34.18 -11.66 -0.40
CA GLY A 349 -33.52 -10.98 -1.53
C GLY A 349 -32.12 -10.44 -1.21
N ASP A 350 -31.55 -9.69 -2.16
CA ASP A 350 -30.21 -9.10 -2.07
C ASP A 350 -30.31 -7.73 -1.36
N ARG A 351 -30.31 -7.72 -0.01
CA ARG A 351 -30.33 -6.50 0.81
C ARG A 351 -28.92 -6.09 1.23
N TYR A 352 -28.56 -4.85 0.92
CA TYR A 352 -27.44 -4.13 1.51
C TYR A 352 -27.97 -3.09 2.51
N SER A 353 -27.16 -2.66 3.46
CA SER A 353 -27.44 -1.43 4.23
C SER A 353 -26.16 -0.73 4.68
N ILE A 354 -26.21 0.59 4.65
CA ILE A 354 -25.14 1.50 5.05
C ILE A 354 -25.58 2.21 6.34
N VAL A 355 -24.72 2.22 7.37
CA VAL A 355 -24.94 2.93 8.64
C VAL A 355 -23.79 3.91 8.86
N PHE A 356 -24.06 5.21 8.83
CA PHE A 356 -23.11 6.28 9.11
C PHE A 356 -23.21 6.66 10.60
N PHE A 357 -22.10 6.64 11.34
CA PHE A 357 -22.07 6.94 12.77
C PHE A 357 -20.70 7.46 13.23
N SER A 358 -20.63 7.94 14.47
CA SER A 358 -19.37 8.37 15.10
C SER A 358 -18.98 7.44 16.24
N VAL A 359 -17.71 7.05 16.31
CA VAL A 359 -17.19 6.21 17.40
C VAL A 359 -16.96 7.05 18.66
N ASP A 360 -17.28 6.49 19.83
CA ASP A 360 -17.04 7.11 21.13
C ASP A 360 -15.56 7.53 21.30
N LYS A 361 -15.35 8.76 21.77
CA LYS A 361 -14.02 9.39 21.97
C LYS A 361 -13.17 9.52 20.70
N PHE A 362 -13.77 9.64 19.50
CA PHE A 362 -13.04 9.87 18.24
C PHE A 362 -12.05 11.06 18.28
N TRP A 363 -12.31 12.06 19.12
CA TRP A 363 -11.42 13.21 19.38
C TRP A 363 -10.08 12.82 20.05
N LYS A 364 -9.87 11.53 20.36
CA LYS A 364 -8.58 10.95 20.75
C LYS A 364 -7.81 10.28 19.59
N ALA A 365 -8.33 10.35 18.37
CA ALA A 365 -7.58 9.97 17.18
C ALA A 365 -6.49 11.00 16.85
N SER A 366 -5.46 10.58 16.09
CA SER A 366 -4.50 11.55 15.56
C SER A 366 -5.17 12.47 14.53
N GLU A 367 -4.74 13.73 14.47
CA GLU A 367 -5.24 14.68 13.47
C GLU A 367 -4.93 14.20 12.04
N GLU A 368 -3.86 13.43 11.85
CA GLU A 368 -3.57 12.65 10.64
C GLU A 368 -4.70 11.66 10.29
N SER A 369 -5.18 10.87 11.26
CA SER A 369 -6.30 9.95 11.05
C SER A 369 -7.59 10.68 10.68
N LEU A 370 -7.84 11.87 11.27
CA LEU A 370 -9.00 12.69 10.95
C LEU A 370 -8.85 13.36 9.57
N ASN A 371 -7.65 13.80 9.20
CA ASN A 371 -7.36 14.35 7.87
C ASN A 371 -7.56 13.31 6.76
N VAL A 372 -7.06 12.07 6.93
CA VAL A 372 -7.31 10.97 5.97
C VAL A 372 -8.81 10.77 5.73
N LEU A 373 -9.63 10.89 6.77
CA LEU A 373 -11.09 10.77 6.64
C LEU A 373 -11.71 12.00 5.94
N ARG A 374 -11.28 13.23 6.28
CA ARG A 374 -11.71 14.46 5.57
C ARG A 374 -11.36 14.42 4.09
N GLU A 375 -10.18 13.92 3.72
CA GLU A 375 -9.76 13.70 2.32
C GLU A 375 -10.63 12.68 1.58
N ARG A 376 -11.36 11.80 2.29
CA ARG A 376 -12.37 10.90 1.72
C ARG A 376 -13.81 11.40 1.93
N GLY A 377 -13.95 12.70 2.21
CA GLY A 377 -15.20 13.43 2.35
C GLY A 377 -15.91 13.29 3.70
N TYR A 378 -15.38 12.54 4.67
CA TYR A 378 -16.08 12.30 5.95
C TYR A 378 -16.35 13.60 6.69
N ASN A 379 -17.60 13.80 7.09
CA ASN A 379 -18.06 14.94 7.88
C ASN A 379 -17.61 14.78 9.35
N ILE A 380 -16.33 15.01 9.64
CA ILE A 380 -15.76 14.81 10.98
C ILE A 380 -16.51 15.67 12.01
N PRO A 381 -17.03 15.08 13.11
CA PRO A 381 -17.88 15.82 14.04
C PRO A 381 -17.12 16.92 14.80
N THR A 382 -17.78 18.06 14.98
CA THR A 382 -17.52 19.02 16.05
C THR A 382 -18.65 18.94 17.08
N ASP A 383 -18.44 19.49 18.29
CA ASP A 383 -19.51 19.52 19.31
C ASP A 383 -20.75 20.30 18.86
N GLU A 384 -20.60 21.31 17.99
CA GLU A 384 -21.74 22.04 17.40
C GLU A 384 -22.54 21.13 16.46
N ILE A 385 -21.88 20.53 15.45
CA ILE A 385 -22.52 19.73 14.40
C ILE A 385 -23.12 18.45 15.02
N MET A 386 -22.39 17.80 15.93
CA MET A 386 -22.89 16.67 16.72
C MET A 386 -24.05 17.10 17.63
N GLY A 387 -23.98 18.29 18.24
CA GLY A 387 -25.06 18.88 19.03
C GLY A 387 -26.34 19.11 18.23
N LYS A 388 -26.23 19.55 16.97
CA LYS A 388 -27.37 19.67 16.04
C LYS A 388 -27.99 18.30 15.73
N ALA A 389 -27.17 17.31 15.37
CA ALA A 389 -27.65 15.95 15.13
C ALA A 389 -28.30 15.30 16.38
N ARG A 390 -27.79 15.60 17.59
CA ARG A 390 -28.41 15.17 18.86
C ARG A 390 -29.77 15.82 19.13
N LYS A 391 -29.97 17.10 18.78
CA LYS A 391 -31.25 17.81 18.99
C LYS A 391 -32.42 17.21 18.19
N LEU A 392 -32.15 16.51 17.09
CA LEU A 392 -33.15 15.77 16.33
C LEU A 392 -33.55 14.43 16.97
N LEU A 393 -32.82 13.94 17.98
CA LEU A 393 -33.16 12.70 18.68
C LEU A 393 -33.78 13.04 20.05
N PRO A 394 -35.06 12.72 20.29
CA PRO A 394 -35.69 12.98 21.59
C PRO A 394 -34.97 12.21 22.70
N ALA A 395 -35.01 12.73 23.93
CA ALA A 395 -34.47 12.03 25.09
C ALA A 395 -35.22 10.70 25.31
N PRO A 396 -34.53 9.59 25.62
CA PRO A 396 -35.19 8.31 25.87
C PRO A 396 -35.98 8.39 27.19
N ARG A 397 -37.26 7.99 27.15
CA ARG A 397 -38.19 8.13 28.29
C ARG A 397 -38.20 6.93 29.24
N GLY A 398 -37.63 5.80 28.81
CA GLY A 398 -37.67 4.53 29.55
C GLY A 398 -39.03 3.83 29.49
N TYR A 399 -39.01 2.51 29.63
CA TYR A 399 -40.22 1.68 29.57
C TYR A 399 -40.79 1.31 30.94
N SER A 400 -39.99 1.46 32.00
CA SER A 400 -40.28 1.06 33.39
C SER A 400 -41.33 1.93 34.09
N GLY A 401 -41.28 3.25 33.96
CA GLY A 401 -42.18 4.18 34.64
C GLY A 401 -43.62 4.26 34.07
N CYS A 402 -43.91 3.55 32.98
CA CYS A 402 -45.08 3.84 32.13
C CYS A 402 -46.38 3.11 32.53
N GLN A 403 -46.47 2.52 33.73
CA GLN A 403 -47.64 1.75 34.17
C GLN A 403 -48.78 2.59 34.77
N SER A 404 -48.49 3.80 35.26
CA SER A 404 -49.37 4.55 36.18
C SER A 404 -50.55 5.30 35.53
N LEU A 405 -50.36 5.91 34.35
CA LEU A 405 -51.37 6.77 33.71
C LEU A 405 -51.79 6.32 32.31
N THR A 406 -50.87 5.76 31.53
CA THR A 406 -51.11 5.38 30.13
C THR A 406 -52.07 4.21 29.98
N SER A 407 -52.21 3.41 31.05
CA SER A 407 -53.22 2.35 31.20
C SER A 407 -54.66 2.87 31.33
N MET A 408 -54.86 4.11 31.78
CA MET A 408 -56.19 4.71 31.94
C MET A 408 -56.73 5.40 30.68
N PHE A 409 -55.85 5.88 29.79
CA PHE A 409 -56.24 6.71 28.64
C PHE A 409 -55.90 6.13 27.26
N GLY A 410 -55.31 4.92 27.19
CA GLY A 410 -55.33 4.09 25.99
C GLY A 410 -54.54 4.59 24.76
N SER A 411 -53.73 5.64 24.90
CA SER A 411 -52.86 6.16 23.83
C SER A 411 -51.47 6.48 24.39
N ARG A 412 -50.48 5.67 24.02
CA ARG A 412 -49.06 6.06 24.16
C ARG A 412 -48.75 7.10 23.08
N GLU A 413 -48.29 8.28 23.50
CA GLU A 413 -47.71 9.25 22.58
C GLU A 413 -46.45 8.64 21.95
N LYS A 414 -46.51 8.38 20.64
CA LYS A 414 -45.40 7.76 19.91
C LYS A 414 -44.20 8.70 19.87
N CYS A 415 -43.04 8.20 20.27
CA CYS A 415 -41.79 8.97 20.25
C CYS A 415 -41.49 9.44 18.82
N LYS A 416 -41.00 10.69 18.65
CA LYS A 416 -40.69 11.23 17.33
C LYS A 416 -39.47 10.52 16.74
N VAL A 417 -39.64 9.90 15.58
CA VAL A 417 -38.56 9.25 14.81
C VAL A 417 -38.53 9.87 13.43
N PHE A 418 -37.33 10.13 12.91
CA PHE A 418 -37.13 10.80 11.63
C PHE A 418 -36.80 9.79 10.53
N HIS A 419 -37.61 9.80 9.47
CA HIS A 419 -37.48 8.93 8.30
C HIS A 419 -37.92 9.71 7.06
N TRP A 420 -36.97 10.03 6.18
CA TRP A 420 -37.19 10.88 5.01
C TRP A 420 -37.33 10.03 3.76
N ILE A 421 -38.59 9.80 3.36
CA ILE A 421 -38.97 9.00 2.19
C ILE A 421 -38.78 9.83 0.91
N GLU A 422 -37.98 9.33 -0.04
CA GLU A 422 -37.71 10.01 -1.30
C GLU A 422 -39.02 10.15 -2.11
N GLY A 423 -39.46 11.39 -2.34
CA GLY A 423 -40.67 11.71 -3.13
C GLY A 423 -41.94 12.09 -2.34
N GLN A 424 -41.85 12.39 -1.03
CA GLN A 424 -43.00 12.88 -0.24
C GLN A 424 -43.02 14.40 0.05
N GLU A 425 -42.05 15.17 -0.44
CA GLU A 425 -41.78 16.57 -0.02
C GLU A 425 -42.85 17.63 -0.43
N GLU A 426 -43.99 17.25 -1.01
CA GLU A 426 -44.93 18.17 -1.69
C GLU A 426 -46.37 18.15 -1.10
N ARG A 427 -46.54 17.90 0.22
CA ARG A 427 -47.89 17.91 0.83
C ARG A 427 -48.06 18.62 2.18
N ASP A 428 -47.03 18.75 2.99
CA ASP A 428 -47.13 19.35 4.33
C ASP A 428 -46.50 20.77 4.40
N MET A 429 -46.96 21.67 3.53
CA MET A 429 -46.65 23.11 3.63
C MET A 429 -47.88 24.01 3.43
N VAL A 430 -48.57 24.28 4.53
CA VAL A 430 -49.40 25.48 4.71
C VAL A 430 -48.98 26.15 6.03
N PRO A 431 -48.54 27.41 6.04
CA PRO A 431 -48.09 28.07 7.26
C PRO A 431 -49.27 28.43 8.18
N PRO A 432 -49.09 28.42 9.52
CA PRO A 432 -50.15 28.78 10.45
C PRO A 432 -50.42 30.30 10.43
N SER A 433 -51.47 30.71 9.74
CA SER A 433 -51.98 32.09 9.78
C SER A 433 -52.63 32.41 11.13
N SER A 434 -52.15 33.48 11.76
CA SER A 434 -52.78 34.30 12.82
C SER A 434 -54.16 33.87 13.38
N SER A 435 -54.23 33.74 14.71
CA SER A 435 -55.45 33.61 15.51
C SER A 435 -56.54 34.64 15.16
N PRO A 436 -57.82 34.28 15.39
CA PRO A 436 -58.57 35.11 16.33
C PRO A 436 -59.33 34.33 17.42
N SER A 437 -59.87 35.10 18.36
CA SER A 437 -60.52 34.69 19.61
C SER A 437 -61.93 34.09 19.47
N SER A 438 -62.22 33.10 20.33
CA SER A 438 -63.50 32.78 20.98
C SER A 438 -64.84 33.33 20.43
N SER A 439 -65.82 32.44 20.21
CA SER A 439 -67.11 32.49 20.97
C SER A 439 -68.09 31.32 20.66
N SER A 440 -68.81 30.91 21.71
CA SER A 440 -70.18 30.33 21.77
C SER A 440 -70.71 29.26 20.77
N SER A 441 -71.27 28.18 21.37
CA SER A 441 -72.45 27.41 20.89
C SER A 441 -72.28 26.49 19.66
N SER A 442 -73.04 25.38 19.45
CA SER A 442 -73.96 24.66 20.35
C SER A 442 -74.19 23.19 19.90
N LYS A 443 -74.06 22.25 20.85
CA LYS A 443 -75.02 21.16 21.21
C LYS A 443 -75.57 20.16 20.16
N VAL A 444 -75.60 18.88 20.56
CA VAL A 444 -76.33 17.71 19.97
C VAL A 444 -75.73 17.15 18.66
N GLY A 445 -75.63 15.82 18.43
CA GLY A 445 -76.02 14.65 19.24
C GLY A 445 -75.26 13.36 18.84
N ARG A 446 -75.50 12.26 19.56
CA ARG A 446 -74.81 10.95 19.41
C ARG A 446 -75.79 9.82 18.96
N PRO A 447 -75.36 8.55 18.79
CA PRO A 447 -75.59 7.73 17.59
C PRO A 447 -76.77 6.73 17.79
N PRO A 448 -76.93 5.61 17.02
CA PRO A 448 -76.14 4.39 17.33
C PRO A 448 -75.95 3.33 16.20
N LYS A 449 -75.02 2.37 16.44
CA LYS A 449 -75.06 0.92 16.01
C LYS A 449 -75.02 0.58 14.49
N SER A 450 -74.62 -0.63 14.05
CA SER A 450 -73.73 -1.67 14.64
C SER A 450 -73.37 -2.78 13.62
N THR A 451 -72.49 -3.71 14.05
CA THR A 451 -72.45 -5.16 13.72
C THR A 451 -72.04 -5.68 12.32
N GLN A 452 -70.98 -6.51 12.38
CA GLN A 452 -70.79 -7.83 11.73
C GLN A 452 -70.15 -7.96 10.33
N GLU A 453 -69.09 -8.78 10.34
CA GLU A 453 -68.48 -9.56 9.24
C GLU A 453 -69.36 -10.80 8.87
N PRO A 454 -68.94 -11.70 7.96
CA PRO A 454 -68.27 -11.57 6.65
C PRO A 454 -69.14 -12.22 5.54
N PRO A 455 -68.64 -12.56 4.32
CA PRO A 455 -68.04 -13.89 4.12
C PRO A 455 -66.88 -13.93 3.09
N LYS A 456 -66.49 -15.13 2.63
CA LYS A 456 -65.36 -15.42 1.72
C LYS A 456 -65.83 -15.91 0.33
N SER A 457 -64.85 -16.06 -0.57
CA SER A 457 -64.80 -16.95 -1.75
C SER A 457 -65.44 -16.45 -3.06
N GLY A 458 -64.87 -16.92 -4.20
CA GLY A 458 -65.24 -16.49 -5.55
C GLY A 458 -64.10 -16.62 -6.56
N ASP A 459 -63.64 -17.85 -6.84
CA ASP A 459 -62.82 -18.15 -8.04
C ASP A 459 -63.68 -18.00 -9.30
N LEU A 460 -63.09 -17.55 -10.43
CA LEU A 460 -63.22 -18.24 -11.73
C LEU A 460 -62.31 -17.65 -12.82
N LYS A 461 -62.18 -18.39 -13.94
CA LYS A 461 -61.24 -18.14 -15.05
C LYS A 461 -61.95 -17.92 -16.39
N ALA A 462 -61.47 -16.90 -17.10
CA ALA A 462 -61.06 -16.90 -18.52
C ALA A 462 -62.08 -16.97 -19.68
N LEU A 463 -61.70 -16.27 -20.77
CA LEU A 463 -62.02 -16.47 -22.20
C LEU A 463 -63.47 -16.27 -22.70
N PHE A 464 -63.70 -15.32 -23.61
CA PHE A 464 -63.58 -15.57 -25.07
C PHE A 464 -63.59 -14.26 -25.91
N PHE A 465 -63.76 -14.36 -27.24
CA PHE A 465 -63.50 -13.33 -28.27
C PHE A 465 -64.65 -12.33 -28.54
N GLY A 466 -64.29 -11.10 -28.92
CA GLY A 466 -64.71 -10.53 -30.22
C GLY A 466 -65.65 -9.31 -30.27
N GLY A 467 -65.32 -8.32 -31.11
CA GLY A 467 -66.31 -7.56 -31.91
C GLY A 467 -66.42 -6.03 -31.77
N GLY A 468 -65.76 -5.28 -32.68
CA GLY A 468 -66.17 -3.93 -33.12
C GLY A 468 -65.91 -2.73 -32.17
N SER A 469 -66.04 -1.46 -32.61
CA SER A 469 -66.11 -0.92 -33.98
C SER A 469 -65.92 0.63 -33.98
N THR A 470 -66.07 1.27 -35.15
CA THR A 470 -66.15 2.73 -35.43
C THR A 470 -64.88 3.59 -35.47
N SER A 471 -64.82 4.40 -36.53
CA SER A 471 -64.09 5.67 -36.66
C SER A 471 -65.10 6.73 -37.14
N PRO A 472 -64.77 8.03 -37.07
CA PRO A 472 -65.19 8.96 -38.13
C PRO A 472 -64.08 9.96 -38.56
N SER A 473 -64.41 10.88 -39.48
CA SER A 473 -63.53 11.90 -40.12
C SER A 473 -64.39 13.12 -40.55
N ALA A 474 -63.94 14.27 -41.06
CA ALA A 474 -62.65 14.76 -41.58
C ALA A 474 -62.45 16.26 -41.15
N ALA A 475 -61.88 17.26 -41.85
CA ALA A 475 -61.33 17.47 -43.21
C ALA A 475 -60.42 18.75 -43.26
N GLY A 476 -59.76 18.99 -44.41
CA GLY A 476 -59.06 20.25 -44.77
C GLY A 476 -57.54 20.25 -44.47
N ALA A 477 -56.57 20.40 -45.39
CA ALA A 477 -56.37 21.20 -46.62
C ALA A 477 -55.84 22.64 -46.37
N GLY A 478 -54.74 23.11 -46.98
CA GLY A 478 -53.74 22.43 -47.84
C GLY A 478 -52.73 23.38 -48.53
N THR A 479 -51.78 22.82 -49.32
CA THR A 479 -50.93 23.50 -50.35
C THR A 479 -49.93 24.62 -49.91
N SER A 480 -48.79 24.91 -50.60
CA SER A 480 -48.20 24.46 -51.88
C SER A 480 -46.66 24.63 -51.96
N SER A 481 -45.98 23.85 -52.82
CA SER A 481 -44.71 24.14 -53.59
C SER A 481 -43.43 24.54 -52.82
N GLN A 482 -42.19 24.14 -53.18
CA GLN A 482 -41.55 23.30 -54.23
C GLN A 482 -40.08 23.03 -53.74
N SER A 483 -39.06 22.44 -54.39
CA SER A 483 -38.72 21.71 -55.66
C SER A 483 -37.26 21.15 -55.45
N SER A 484 -36.61 20.28 -56.25
CA SER A 484 -36.97 19.26 -57.26
C SER A 484 -35.71 18.42 -57.63
N THR A 485 -35.87 17.13 -57.97
CA THR A 485 -34.96 16.25 -58.79
C THR A 485 -33.54 15.93 -58.25
N THR A 486 -32.87 14.79 -58.49
CA THR A 486 -33.04 13.57 -59.36
C THR A 486 -32.22 12.40 -58.72
N ALA A 487 -32.18 11.12 -59.12
CA ALA A 487 -32.75 10.28 -60.20
C ALA A 487 -32.95 8.81 -59.67
N SER A 488 -33.01 7.77 -60.54
CA SER A 488 -33.37 6.39 -60.13
C SER A 488 -32.88 5.23 -61.04
N ASN A 489 -32.72 4.03 -60.43
CA ASN A 489 -32.93 2.64 -60.93
C ASN A 489 -32.05 1.98 -62.04
N GLY A 490 -31.88 0.64 -61.90
CA GLY A 490 -31.55 -0.36 -62.94
C GLY A 490 -30.05 -0.73 -63.13
N GLU A 491 -29.64 -1.91 -63.64
CA GLU A 491 -30.26 -3.26 -63.76
C GLU A 491 -29.21 -4.33 -64.22
N GLY A 492 -29.51 -5.65 -64.14
CA GLY A 492 -28.67 -6.77 -64.66
C GLY A 492 -27.70 -7.45 -63.65
N ALA A 493 -27.49 -8.78 -63.51
CA ALA A 493 -27.41 -9.97 -64.40
C ALA A 493 -25.96 -10.29 -64.88
N ALA A 494 -25.42 -11.53 -64.92
CA ALA A 494 -25.89 -12.89 -64.54
C ALA A 494 -24.69 -13.89 -64.35
N ALA A 495 -24.97 -15.14 -63.87
CA ALA A 495 -24.33 -16.47 -64.15
C ALA A 495 -22.78 -16.68 -64.11
N SER A 496 -22.18 -17.88 -63.85
CA SER A 496 -22.58 -19.19 -63.28
C SER A 496 -21.35 -20.14 -63.14
N SER A 497 -21.41 -21.18 -62.27
CA SER A 497 -20.52 -22.40 -62.21
C SER A 497 -19.00 -22.22 -61.96
N GLY A 498 -18.23 -23.21 -61.46
CA GLY A 498 -18.61 -24.49 -60.84
C GLY A 498 -17.47 -25.52 -60.63
N ASP A 499 -17.12 -25.78 -59.35
CA ASP A 499 -16.55 -27.02 -58.74
C ASP A 499 -15.14 -27.59 -59.11
N SER A 500 -14.65 -28.49 -58.23
CA SER A 500 -13.52 -29.46 -58.34
C SER A 500 -12.08 -29.07 -57.91
N ALA A 501 -11.35 -30.09 -57.40
CA ALA A 501 -9.94 -30.15 -56.97
C ALA A 501 -9.40 -31.59 -57.32
N PRO A 502 -8.25 -32.16 -56.84
CA PRO A 502 -7.12 -31.64 -56.03
C PRO A 502 -5.67 -32.11 -56.48
N GLU A 503 -4.67 -31.88 -55.61
CA GLU A 503 -3.44 -32.69 -55.33
C GLU A 503 -2.16 -32.71 -56.23
N ASP A 504 -1.07 -33.18 -55.57
CA ASP A 504 0.31 -33.54 -56.00
C ASP A 504 1.29 -32.46 -56.58
N ALA A 505 2.64 -32.57 -56.48
CA ALA A 505 3.54 -33.21 -55.49
C ALA A 505 5.04 -32.89 -55.74
N SER A 506 5.89 -33.11 -54.70
CA SER A 506 7.37 -33.33 -54.75
C SER A 506 8.29 -32.08 -54.97
N LYS A 507 9.34 -31.86 -54.15
CA LYS A 507 10.79 -32.28 -54.23
C LYS A 507 11.68 -31.41 -55.15
N SER A 508 12.98 -31.17 -54.93
CA SER A 508 13.92 -31.42 -53.79
C SER A 508 15.30 -30.74 -54.04
N ASP A 509 16.09 -30.47 -52.99
CA ASP A 509 17.58 -30.33 -52.98
C ASP A 509 18.26 -29.17 -53.78
N ALA A 510 19.52 -28.75 -53.54
CA ALA A 510 20.36 -28.73 -52.32
C ALA A 510 21.65 -27.84 -52.49
N SER A 511 22.30 -27.51 -51.35
CA SER A 511 23.76 -27.31 -51.15
C SER A 511 24.59 -26.15 -51.77
N GLN A 512 24.97 -25.21 -50.88
CA GLN A 512 26.35 -24.71 -50.57
C GLN A 512 27.43 -24.45 -51.67
N LYS A 513 28.06 -23.24 -51.67
CA LYS A 513 29.44 -23.01 -51.11
C LYS A 513 30.05 -21.58 -51.30
N THR A 514 30.44 -20.98 -50.16
CA THR A 514 31.70 -20.23 -49.82
C THR A 514 32.57 -19.49 -50.87
N ALA A 515 32.99 -18.22 -50.59
CA ALA A 515 34.42 -17.78 -50.47
C ALA A 515 34.68 -16.25 -50.23
N SER A 516 34.95 -15.88 -48.96
CA SER A 516 35.95 -14.93 -48.39
C SER A 516 36.89 -13.96 -49.19
N LEU A 517 37.05 -12.72 -48.63
CA LEU A 517 38.29 -11.99 -48.18
C LEU A 517 38.75 -10.60 -48.76
N LYS A 518 39.04 -9.68 -47.79
CA LYS A 518 40.09 -8.61 -47.67
C LYS A 518 39.97 -7.15 -48.21
N GLU A 519 40.04 -6.20 -47.25
CA GLU A 519 41.06 -5.11 -47.00
C GLU A 519 41.65 -4.32 -48.20
N SER A 520 41.93 -3.00 -48.17
CA SER A 520 42.03 -1.93 -47.13
C SER A 520 41.76 -0.53 -47.79
N SER A 521 42.16 0.71 -47.39
CA SER A 521 43.06 1.34 -46.38
C SER A 521 42.68 2.83 -46.10
N ALA A 522 43.56 3.67 -45.51
CA ALA A 522 43.40 5.13 -45.33
C ALA A 522 44.76 5.89 -45.40
N PRO A 523 44.79 7.22 -45.69
CA PRO A 523 45.38 8.19 -44.73
C PRO A 523 44.68 9.60 -44.72
N ALA A 524 45.33 10.67 -44.22
CA ALA A 524 44.68 11.90 -43.71
C ALA A 524 45.37 13.27 -44.01
N ALA A 525 44.77 14.36 -43.49
CA ALA A 525 45.27 15.75 -43.25
C ALA A 525 44.88 16.92 -44.20
N THR A 526 44.93 18.15 -43.64
CA THR A 526 44.38 19.48 -44.08
C THR A 526 45.50 20.52 -44.41
N PRO A 527 45.28 21.83 -44.77
CA PRO A 527 44.06 22.70 -44.84
C PRO A 527 43.78 23.24 -46.28
N PRO A 528 43.73 24.55 -46.74
CA PRO A 528 43.85 25.90 -46.14
C PRO A 528 42.57 26.81 -46.20
N ARG A 529 42.42 27.76 -47.17
CA ARG A 529 41.43 28.88 -47.16
C ARG A 529 41.12 29.49 -48.57
N LYS A 530 39.89 30.03 -48.72
CA LYS A 530 39.47 31.20 -49.57
C LYS A 530 39.53 31.07 -51.12
N GLU A 531 38.67 31.71 -51.95
CA GLU A 531 37.46 32.56 -51.72
C GLU A 531 36.52 32.66 -52.96
N SER A 532 35.19 32.68 -52.76
CA SER A 532 34.11 32.98 -53.75
C SER A 532 33.92 31.98 -54.94
N SER A 533 32.77 31.90 -55.63
CA SER A 533 31.57 32.78 -55.68
C SER A 533 30.22 32.01 -55.61
N LYS A 534 29.08 32.60 -56.03
CA LYS A 534 27.70 32.19 -55.64
C LYS A 534 26.95 31.36 -56.70
N GLY A 535 26.10 30.40 -56.28
CA GLY A 535 25.35 29.53 -57.21
C GLY A 535 24.05 28.81 -56.73
N SER A 536 23.43 29.22 -55.62
CA SER A 536 22.05 28.87 -55.17
C SER A 536 21.46 27.44 -55.35
N LYS A 537 21.29 26.69 -54.23
CA LYS A 537 20.02 26.02 -53.78
C LYS A 537 20.23 25.06 -52.59
N ARG A 538 19.76 25.46 -51.38
CA ARG A 538 19.43 24.63 -50.19
C ARG A 538 18.42 25.41 -49.33
N PRO A 539 17.58 24.74 -48.51
CA PRO A 539 17.77 24.92 -47.05
C PRO A 539 17.34 23.73 -46.17
N LEU A 540 18.05 23.49 -45.06
CA LEU A 540 17.50 22.84 -43.85
C LEU A 540 18.26 23.30 -42.60
N GLY A 541 17.52 23.57 -41.52
CA GLY A 541 18.02 23.69 -40.12
C GLY A 541 18.40 25.09 -39.61
N VAL A 542 17.79 25.49 -38.47
CA VAL A 542 18.42 25.97 -37.20
C VAL A 542 17.49 26.85 -36.34
N SER A 543 17.41 26.53 -35.04
CA SER A 543 16.95 27.33 -33.87
C SER A 543 15.53 27.94 -33.82
N CYS A 544 14.80 27.60 -32.75
CA CYS A 544 13.50 28.17 -32.37
C CYS A 544 13.60 29.25 -31.26
N GLU A 545 14.63 30.10 -31.26
CA GLU A 545 14.68 31.25 -30.33
C GLU A 545 13.92 32.48 -30.81
N LYS A 546 13.89 32.75 -32.13
CA LYS A 546 13.33 34.01 -32.66
C LYS A 546 11.81 34.15 -32.48
N MET A 547 11.09 33.03 -32.36
CA MET A 547 9.62 33.04 -32.24
C MET A 547 9.12 33.45 -30.84
N LYS A 548 9.94 33.32 -29.79
CA LYS A 548 9.57 33.76 -28.42
C LYS A 548 9.72 35.27 -28.18
N ARG A 549 10.51 35.98 -28.98
CA ARG A 549 10.69 37.45 -28.85
C ARG A 549 9.57 38.28 -29.48
N ALA A 550 8.89 37.77 -30.52
CA ALA A 550 7.78 38.48 -31.16
C ALA A 550 6.55 38.59 -30.24
N ARG A 551 6.14 37.49 -29.58
CA ARG A 551 4.97 37.48 -28.68
C ARG A 551 5.14 38.39 -27.45
N LYS A 552 6.36 38.40 -26.87
CA LYS A 552 6.71 39.22 -25.70
C LYS A 552 6.74 40.74 -25.97
N GLN A 553 6.49 41.20 -27.20
CA GLN A 553 6.41 42.63 -27.55
C GLN A 553 4.97 43.13 -27.85
N GLN A 554 3.97 42.24 -27.92
CA GLN A 554 2.56 42.64 -27.98
C GLN A 554 1.88 42.58 -26.62
N GLU A 555 2.18 41.57 -25.80
CA GLU A 555 1.66 41.46 -24.42
C GLU A 555 2.15 42.65 -23.54
N ALA A 556 3.36 43.17 -23.79
CA ALA A 556 3.95 44.31 -23.07
C ALA A 556 3.35 45.71 -23.38
N LYS A 557 2.26 45.79 -24.17
CA LYS A 557 1.54 47.05 -24.45
C LYS A 557 0.10 47.09 -23.91
N ALA A 558 -0.40 46.02 -23.31
CA ALA A 558 -1.71 46.00 -22.66
C ALA A 558 -1.67 46.62 -21.25
N ASP A 559 -0.68 46.22 -20.42
CA ASP A 559 -0.58 46.65 -19.02
C ASP A 559 -0.30 48.16 -18.82
N SER A 560 0.23 48.85 -19.84
CA SER A 560 0.48 50.31 -19.76
C SER A 560 -0.79 51.17 -19.85
N ALA A 561 -1.96 50.58 -20.13
CA ALA A 561 -3.23 51.30 -20.25
C ALA A 561 -4.06 51.34 -18.95
N ALA A 562 -3.93 50.34 -18.08
CA ALA A 562 -4.79 50.20 -16.89
C ALA A 562 -4.35 51.07 -15.69
N LYS A 563 -3.11 51.56 -15.67
CA LYS A 563 -2.49 52.18 -14.47
C LYS A 563 -2.58 53.72 -14.43
N LYS A 564 -3.67 54.30 -14.96
CA LYS A 564 -3.89 55.76 -15.01
C LYS A 564 -5.33 56.20 -14.67
N ALA A 565 -5.99 55.53 -13.72
CA ALA A 565 -7.39 55.81 -13.36
C ALA A 565 -7.73 55.59 -11.86
N SER A 566 -6.93 56.11 -10.92
CA SER A 566 -7.33 56.21 -9.49
C SER A 566 -6.40 57.09 -8.64
N ARG A 567 -6.60 58.42 -8.61
CA ARG A 567 -6.04 59.31 -7.57
C ARG A 567 -6.84 60.62 -7.46
N ALA A 568 -7.87 60.64 -6.60
CA ALA A 568 -8.56 61.87 -6.18
C ALA A 568 -9.38 61.65 -4.90
N ALA A 569 -8.79 61.94 -3.73
CA ALA A 569 -9.46 62.25 -2.46
C ALA A 569 -8.36 62.69 -1.46
N GLU A 570 -8.58 63.79 -0.72
CA GLU A 570 -7.60 64.37 0.22
C GLU A 570 -8.25 64.61 1.60
N GLY A 571 -7.47 64.52 2.68
CA GLY A 571 -7.92 64.80 4.07
C GLY A 571 -6.80 64.52 5.09
N PRO A 572 -6.43 65.43 6.04
CA PRO A 572 -5.04 65.44 6.53
C PRO A 572 -4.81 65.57 8.08
N LYS A 573 -3.52 65.52 8.45
CA LYS A 573 -2.87 65.90 9.75
C LYS A 573 -3.03 64.90 10.92
N ALA A 574 -2.13 64.85 11.92
CA ALA A 574 -1.01 65.74 12.27
C ALA A 574 0.28 65.02 12.78
N GLU A 575 1.27 65.85 13.12
CA GLU A 575 2.62 65.68 13.69
C GLU A 575 2.78 64.70 14.91
N SER A 576 3.98 64.29 15.35
CA SER A 576 5.26 65.03 15.38
C SER A 576 6.58 64.22 15.25
N THR A 577 7.68 64.96 15.11
CA THR A 577 9.12 64.53 15.06
C THR A 577 9.88 65.26 16.21
N PRO A 578 11.23 65.24 16.41
CA PRO A 578 12.40 64.69 15.67
C PRO A 578 13.39 63.90 16.60
N LYS A 579 14.72 63.69 16.44
CA LYS A 579 15.85 63.92 15.47
C LYS A 579 16.87 62.75 15.75
N ALA A 580 17.67 62.20 14.81
CA ALA A 580 18.95 62.66 14.22
C ALA A 580 20.10 62.98 15.24
N ALA A 581 21.40 62.75 14.98
CA ALA A 581 22.09 62.41 13.72
C ALA A 581 23.53 61.80 13.84
N ARG A 582 23.93 61.00 12.83
CA ARG A 582 25.22 60.96 12.08
C ARG A 582 26.61 60.93 12.77
N ARG A 583 27.44 59.97 12.27
CA ARG A 583 28.90 60.04 11.91
C ARG A 583 29.95 60.26 13.03
N ALA A 584 31.24 59.90 12.87
CA ALA A 584 31.91 58.90 12.01
C ALA A 584 33.42 58.73 12.35
N THR A 585 33.96 57.53 12.07
CA THR A 585 35.35 57.20 11.62
C THR A 585 36.59 57.49 12.49
N GLU A 586 37.63 56.65 12.28
CA GLU A 586 39.03 56.75 12.75
C GLU A 586 39.29 56.56 14.28
N GLY A 587 40.38 55.92 14.73
CA GLY A 587 41.36 55.07 14.03
C GLY A 587 42.62 54.71 14.86
N THR A 588 43.32 53.64 14.46
CA THR A 588 44.77 53.35 14.73
C THR A 588 45.23 52.65 16.04
N LYS A 589 45.54 51.34 15.90
CA LYS A 589 46.65 50.52 16.50
C LYS A 589 46.81 50.34 18.03
N ALA A 590 47.45 49.21 18.36
CA ALA A 590 47.66 48.66 19.70
C ALA A 590 49.14 48.63 20.15
N ALA A 591 49.36 48.43 21.45
CA ALA A 591 50.57 47.91 22.11
C ALA A 591 50.16 47.19 23.42
N GLU A 592 51.05 46.44 24.07
CA GLU A 592 50.67 45.31 24.95
C GLU A 592 50.95 45.47 26.46
N CYS A 593 50.12 44.80 27.27
CA CYS A 593 50.43 44.19 28.60
C CYS A 593 50.81 45.09 29.81
N PRO A 594 50.83 44.56 31.07
CA PRO A 594 50.38 43.24 31.54
C PRO A 594 49.47 43.19 32.81
N LYS A 595 48.64 42.13 32.88
CA LYS A 595 48.15 41.38 34.07
C LYS A 595 47.25 42.01 35.18
N THR A 596 46.31 41.15 35.61
CA THR A 596 45.55 41.10 36.89
C THR A 596 44.58 42.25 37.22
N GLY A 597 43.28 41.95 37.11
CA GLY A 597 42.12 42.75 37.55
C GLY A 597 40.82 42.00 37.22
N GLU A 598 39.92 41.90 38.19
CA GLU A 598 38.81 40.93 38.29
C GLU A 598 37.72 40.97 37.19
N THR A 599 37.17 39.80 36.87
CA THR A 599 35.82 39.47 36.32
C THR A 599 35.03 40.45 35.41
N PRO A 600 34.47 39.93 34.31
CA PRO A 600 33.15 40.34 33.82
C PRO A 600 32.17 39.16 33.74
N ALA A 601 31.40 38.91 34.82
CA ALA A 601 30.33 37.91 34.84
C ALA A 601 29.03 38.42 34.15
N ALA A 602 29.13 38.85 32.89
CA ALA A 602 28.04 39.55 32.20
C ALA A 602 27.96 39.33 30.67
N GLN A 603 28.44 38.19 30.14
CA GLN A 603 28.32 37.91 28.69
C GLN A 603 28.25 36.41 28.31
N ALA A 604 27.41 35.66 29.03
CA ALA A 604 27.16 34.22 28.78
C ALA A 604 25.66 33.90 28.75
N SER A 605 24.93 34.50 27.79
CA SER A 605 23.49 34.29 27.57
C SER A 605 23.12 34.41 26.09
N ALA A 606 23.64 33.47 25.29
CA ALA A 606 23.30 33.31 23.87
C ALA A 606 23.00 31.84 23.49
N LEU A 607 22.53 31.06 24.47
CA LEU A 607 21.47 30.09 24.19
C LEU A 607 20.23 30.93 23.84
N ALA A 608 19.50 30.56 22.78
CA ALA A 608 18.30 31.27 22.41
C ALA A 608 17.28 31.18 23.56
N ALA A 609 16.76 32.31 24.01
CA ALA A 609 15.55 32.30 24.82
C ALA A 609 14.39 31.86 23.93
N ASP A 610 13.55 30.96 24.43
CA ASP A 610 12.35 30.54 23.71
C ASP A 610 11.37 31.71 23.59
N GLU A 611 11.27 32.28 22.39
CA GLU A 611 10.04 32.93 21.93
C GLU A 611 8.88 31.94 22.05
N PRO A 612 7.63 32.37 22.35
CA PRO A 612 6.53 31.47 22.67
C PRO A 612 6.07 30.65 21.45
N GLY A 613 6.66 29.47 21.26
CA GLY A 613 6.38 28.52 20.18
C GLY A 613 6.74 27.07 20.52
N GLU A 614 6.49 26.15 19.59
CA GLU A 614 6.79 24.72 19.77
C GLU A 614 8.30 24.46 19.93
N PRO A 615 8.74 23.58 20.86
CA PRO A 615 10.14 23.20 20.98
C PRO A 615 10.75 22.68 19.68
N LEU A 616 12.02 22.98 19.42
CA LEU A 616 12.71 22.61 18.18
C LEU A 616 12.66 21.10 17.84
N VAL A 617 12.60 20.23 18.86
CA VAL A 617 12.41 18.78 18.70
C VAL A 617 11.06 18.46 18.03
N GLU A 618 9.99 19.15 18.42
CA GLU A 618 8.65 18.97 17.88
C GLU A 618 8.53 19.56 16.48
N GLN A 619 9.13 20.74 16.25
CA GLN A 619 9.25 21.36 14.92
C GLN A 619 9.99 20.45 13.93
N LEU A 620 11.15 19.91 14.32
CA LEU A 620 11.90 18.95 13.50
C LEU A 620 11.05 17.70 13.24
N ALA A 621 10.34 17.20 14.25
CA ALA A 621 9.42 16.07 14.11
C ALA A 621 8.07 16.43 13.43
N SER A 622 7.95 17.57 12.72
CA SER A 622 6.73 17.99 12.02
C SER A 622 6.78 17.69 10.52
N THR A 623 5.69 17.14 9.97
CA THR A 623 5.44 17.03 8.52
C THR A 623 5.39 18.39 7.83
N HIS A 624 5.10 19.46 8.58
CA HIS A 624 4.93 20.81 8.08
C HIS A 624 6.18 21.69 8.25
N PHE A 625 7.36 21.12 8.55
CA PHE A 625 8.58 21.89 8.81
C PHE A 625 9.03 22.76 7.61
N HIS A 626 9.26 24.04 7.89
CA HIS A 626 9.69 25.10 6.96
C HIS A 626 11.16 25.50 7.22
N PRO A 627 12.15 24.82 6.60
CA PRO A 627 13.58 25.06 6.84
C PRO A 627 14.01 26.47 6.44
N ASP A 628 13.34 27.06 5.45
CA ASP A 628 13.54 28.42 4.96
C ASP A 628 13.21 29.50 6.01
N ALA A 629 12.31 29.21 6.94
CA ALA A 629 11.96 30.11 8.05
C ALA A 629 12.90 29.95 9.27
N VAL A 630 13.35 28.72 9.57
CA VAL A 630 14.04 28.39 10.83
C VAL A 630 15.57 28.31 10.70
N ALA A 631 16.11 28.06 9.51
CA ALA A 631 17.53 27.71 9.33
C ALA A 631 18.40 28.77 8.63
N LYS A 632 17.81 29.80 8.00
CA LYS A 632 18.57 30.73 7.13
C LYS A 632 19.67 31.46 7.92
N GLY A 633 20.94 31.28 7.53
CA GLY A 633 22.10 31.87 8.21
C GLY A 633 22.35 31.37 9.63
N SER A 634 21.71 30.27 10.03
CA SER A 634 21.71 29.80 11.42
C SER A 634 22.90 28.91 11.75
N ALA A 635 23.85 29.45 12.53
CA ALA A 635 25.01 28.72 13.03
C ALA A 635 24.65 27.48 13.90
N TRP A 636 23.43 27.42 14.45
CA TRP A 636 22.96 26.25 15.21
C TRP A 636 22.77 25.00 14.33
N CYS A 637 22.54 25.16 13.01
CA CYS A 637 22.33 24.04 12.09
C CYS A 637 23.62 23.24 11.81
N ASN A 638 24.80 23.75 12.18
CA ASN A 638 26.08 23.03 12.06
C ASN A 638 26.60 22.48 13.41
N ARG A 639 25.71 22.24 14.39
CA ARG A 639 26.07 21.78 15.75
C ARG A 639 25.57 20.38 16.07
N LEU A 640 26.27 19.68 16.96
CA LEU A 640 25.89 18.34 17.46
C LEU A 640 24.46 18.29 17.99
N GLY A 641 24.03 19.33 18.71
CA GLY A 641 22.68 19.45 19.26
C GLY A 641 21.53 19.46 18.22
N LEU A 642 21.78 19.72 16.93
CA LEU A 642 20.77 19.49 15.89
C LEU A 642 20.52 17.98 15.71
N ILE A 643 21.59 17.19 15.65
CA ILE A 643 21.52 15.75 15.42
C ILE A 643 20.99 15.03 16.66
N ALA A 644 21.38 15.46 17.87
CA ALA A 644 20.83 14.92 19.11
C ALA A 644 19.31 15.17 19.21
N ARG A 645 18.84 16.41 18.96
CA ARG A 645 17.40 16.73 18.86
C ARG A 645 16.67 15.95 17.77
N ALA A 646 17.32 15.70 16.63
CA ALA A 646 16.73 14.91 15.54
C ALA A 646 16.56 13.42 15.91
N LEU A 647 17.51 12.84 16.65
CA LEU A 647 17.41 11.47 17.17
C LEU A 647 16.37 11.37 18.31
N GLN A 648 16.37 12.33 19.24
CA GLN A 648 15.34 12.49 20.27
C GLN A 648 13.93 12.60 19.65
N GLY A 649 13.77 13.40 18.58
CA GLY A 649 12.52 13.52 17.84
C GLY A 649 12.05 12.23 17.18
N ALA A 650 12.98 11.36 16.75
CA ALA A 650 12.67 10.03 16.24
C ALA A 650 12.16 9.07 17.34
N GLU A 651 12.67 9.22 18.57
CA GLU A 651 12.18 8.47 19.75
C GLU A 651 10.82 8.97 20.26
N VAL A 652 10.56 10.29 20.14
CA VAL A 652 9.27 10.90 20.52
C VAL A 652 8.15 10.58 19.52
N LYS A 653 8.46 10.44 18.21
CA LYS A 653 7.49 10.06 17.17
C LYS A 653 7.92 8.79 16.42
N PRO A 654 7.96 7.61 17.09
CA PRO A 654 8.48 6.36 16.53
C PRO A 654 7.66 5.80 15.36
N GLN A 655 6.46 6.32 15.11
CA GLN A 655 5.65 6.04 13.92
C GLN A 655 6.15 6.74 12.64
N MET A 656 6.95 7.81 12.77
CA MET A 656 7.50 8.59 11.65
C MET A 656 8.99 8.96 11.90
N PRO A 657 9.85 7.99 12.27
CA PRO A 657 11.11 8.29 12.95
C PRO A 657 12.12 9.01 12.04
N THR A 658 12.01 8.86 10.72
CA THR A 658 12.90 9.56 9.76
C THR A 658 12.58 11.05 9.58
N ILE A 659 11.42 11.57 10.00
CA ILE A 659 11.02 12.95 9.71
C ILE A 659 11.95 13.97 10.39
N ALA A 660 12.24 13.77 11.68
CA ALA A 660 13.10 14.68 12.45
C ALA A 660 14.49 14.84 11.82
N LEU A 661 15.11 13.73 11.41
CA LEU A 661 16.40 13.74 10.70
C LEU A 661 16.30 14.25 9.26
N SER A 662 15.20 13.98 8.54
CA SER A 662 14.97 14.56 7.20
C SER A 662 14.92 16.09 7.27
N ASN A 663 14.25 16.61 8.31
CA ASN A 663 14.11 18.04 8.55
C ASN A 663 15.40 18.68 9.06
N ALA A 664 16.22 17.97 9.83
CA ALA A 664 17.58 18.38 10.16
C ALA A 664 18.44 18.59 8.92
N PHE A 665 18.50 17.60 8.02
CA PHE A 665 19.24 17.74 6.75
C PHE A 665 18.66 18.84 5.84
N ARG A 666 17.33 19.04 5.83
CA ARG A 666 16.70 20.19 5.14
C ARG A 666 17.13 21.52 5.74
N ALA A 667 17.21 21.65 7.07
CA ALA A 667 17.70 22.86 7.73
C ALA A 667 19.16 23.14 7.34
N MET A 668 20.04 22.13 7.37
CA MET A 668 21.45 22.25 6.96
C MET A 668 21.60 22.75 5.51
N LEU A 669 20.77 22.26 4.58
CA LEU A 669 20.75 22.74 3.18
C LEU A 669 20.33 24.22 3.04
N HIS A 670 19.47 24.73 3.94
CA HIS A 670 19.02 26.12 3.94
C HIS A 670 19.91 27.07 4.78
N ALA A 671 20.82 26.54 5.60
CA ALA A 671 21.66 27.31 6.51
C ALA A 671 22.98 27.80 5.92
N SER A 672 23.58 27.04 4.99
CA SER A 672 24.88 27.34 4.37
C SER A 672 24.79 27.35 2.85
N GLU A 673 25.55 28.23 2.20
CA GLU A 673 25.78 28.16 0.74
C GLU A 673 26.71 27.00 0.37
N GLU A 674 27.58 26.59 1.29
CA GLU A 674 28.44 25.41 1.20
C GLU A 674 28.09 24.39 2.30
N PRO A 675 27.05 23.56 2.11
CA PRO A 675 26.60 22.61 3.13
C PRO A 675 27.40 21.30 3.18
N LEU A 676 28.32 21.06 2.24
CA LEU A 676 29.04 19.78 2.09
C LEU A 676 29.80 19.35 3.37
N PRO A 677 30.64 20.20 4.02
CA PRO A 677 31.41 19.75 5.19
C PRO A 677 30.52 19.39 6.38
N GLY A 678 29.43 20.15 6.59
CA GLY A 678 28.45 19.88 7.64
C GLY A 678 27.66 18.60 7.38
N LEU A 679 27.17 18.39 6.15
CA LEU A 679 26.44 17.17 5.76
C LEU A 679 27.33 15.93 5.85
N LEU A 680 28.58 16.01 5.38
CA LEU A 680 29.56 14.94 5.52
C LEU A 680 29.76 14.59 7.01
N SER A 681 29.98 15.60 7.84
CA SER A 681 30.20 15.42 9.28
C SER A 681 28.99 14.78 9.98
N ALA A 682 27.78 15.24 9.68
CA ALA A 682 26.55 14.68 10.25
C ALA A 682 26.29 13.22 9.84
N VAL A 683 26.51 12.86 8.57
CA VAL A 683 26.27 11.49 8.10
C VAL A 683 27.36 10.54 8.61
N GLU A 684 28.62 10.97 8.70
CA GLU A 684 29.66 10.18 9.38
C GLU A 684 29.33 9.98 10.86
N LEU A 685 28.94 11.02 11.61
CA LEU A 685 28.53 10.93 13.02
C LEU A 685 27.39 9.92 13.24
N LEU A 686 26.44 9.84 12.32
CA LEU A 686 25.27 8.97 12.43
C LEU A 686 25.53 7.52 11.99
N VAL A 687 26.50 7.28 11.11
CA VAL A 687 26.76 5.95 10.54
C VAL A 687 27.95 5.26 11.22
N ARG A 688 29.00 6.01 11.60
CA ARG A 688 30.24 5.43 12.15
C ARG A 688 30.03 4.63 13.44
N PRO A 689 29.28 5.10 14.47
CA PRO A 689 29.10 4.34 15.71
C PRO A 689 28.35 3.01 15.55
N VAL A 690 27.62 2.81 14.44
CA VAL A 690 26.95 1.54 14.14
C VAL A 690 27.92 0.49 13.57
N ALA A 691 29.07 0.93 13.06
CA ALA A 691 30.15 0.07 12.55
C ALA A 691 31.33 -0.07 13.54
N ASP A 692 31.60 0.98 14.33
CA ASP A 692 32.72 1.08 15.29
C ASP A 692 32.18 1.68 16.61
N PRO A 693 31.42 0.89 17.42
CA PRO A 693 30.75 1.37 18.63
C PRO A 693 31.70 1.53 19.81
N LEU A 694 31.44 2.50 20.70
CA LEU A 694 32.23 2.68 21.91
C LEU A 694 31.89 1.61 22.97
N PRO A 695 32.89 1.10 23.72
CA PRO A 695 32.65 0.17 24.82
C PRO A 695 31.69 0.76 25.87
N ALA A 696 30.79 -0.08 26.39
CA ALA A 696 29.80 0.34 27.39
C ALA A 696 30.43 0.93 28.66
N GLU A 697 31.62 0.45 29.04
CA GLU A 697 32.40 0.97 30.17
C GLU A 697 32.94 2.38 29.90
N VAL A 698 33.42 2.65 28.68
CA VAL A 698 33.86 4.00 28.25
C VAL A 698 32.69 4.97 28.29
N VAL A 699 31.51 4.58 27.79
CA VAL A 699 30.31 5.44 27.83
C VAL A 699 29.80 5.62 29.28
N GLY A 700 29.85 4.59 30.13
CA GLY A 700 29.47 4.68 31.53
C GLY A 700 30.39 5.61 32.34
N CYS A 701 31.70 5.49 32.16
CA CYS A 701 32.67 6.41 32.75
C CYS A 701 32.55 7.82 32.17
N ALA A 702 32.25 7.97 30.88
CA ALA A 702 32.02 9.27 30.25
C ALA A 702 30.79 10.00 30.84
N ILE A 703 29.70 9.29 31.14
CA ILE A 703 28.52 9.87 31.80
C ILE A 703 28.88 10.46 33.18
N ALA A 704 29.62 9.71 34.01
CA ALA A 704 30.06 10.20 35.32
C ALA A 704 31.16 11.28 35.24
N THR A 705 31.91 11.34 34.13
CA THR A 705 32.90 12.39 33.85
C THR A 705 32.24 13.67 33.33
N ALA A 706 31.12 13.55 32.60
CA ALA A 706 30.41 14.66 31.96
C ALA A 706 29.39 15.37 32.86
N PHE A 707 28.86 14.68 33.88
CA PHE A 707 27.78 15.18 34.74
C PHE A 707 28.04 14.94 36.24
N GLY A 708 29.23 14.46 36.60
CA GLY A 708 29.60 14.08 37.96
C GLY A 708 28.97 12.79 38.48
N GLY A 709 29.30 12.44 39.74
CA GLY A 709 28.76 11.29 40.45
C GLY A 709 29.59 10.01 40.32
N LYS A 710 28.94 8.85 40.36
CA LYS A 710 29.56 7.52 40.20
C LYS A 710 29.20 6.93 38.84
N ALA A 711 30.11 6.18 38.24
CA ALA A 711 29.84 5.43 37.01
C ALA A 711 28.59 4.54 37.18
N PRO A 712 27.69 4.47 36.17
CA PRO A 712 26.52 3.59 36.21
C PRO A 712 26.91 2.12 36.39
N ALA A 713 26.09 1.35 37.10
CA ALA A 713 26.36 -0.06 37.33
C ALA A 713 26.40 -0.86 36.00
N ALA A 714 27.25 -1.90 35.96
CA ALA A 714 27.35 -2.78 34.80
C ALA A 714 25.98 -3.37 34.41
N GLY A 715 25.66 -3.37 33.11
CA GLY A 715 24.37 -3.82 32.59
C GLY A 715 23.20 -2.83 32.76
N SER A 716 23.40 -1.65 33.33
CA SER A 716 22.37 -0.62 33.42
C SER A 716 22.03 0.03 32.07
N ASP A 717 20.85 0.65 31.98
CA ASP A 717 20.45 1.45 30.81
C ASP A 717 21.20 2.78 30.80
N LEU A 718 22.37 2.78 30.15
CA LEU A 718 23.26 3.94 30.06
C LEU A 718 22.60 5.17 29.40
N ALA A 719 21.58 4.99 28.57
CA ALA A 719 20.86 6.12 27.97
C ALA A 719 19.93 6.79 29.00
N LYS A 720 19.23 6.00 29.82
CA LYS A 720 18.50 6.54 30.98
C LYS A 720 19.44 7.14 32.03
N ALA A 721 20.62 6.55 32.23
CA ALA A 721 21.63 7.09 33.14
C ALA A 721 22.17 8.45 32.64
N ALA A 722 22.47 8.58 31.34
CA ALA A 722 22.86 9.85 30.72
C ALA A 722 21.77 10.92 30.89
N ALA A 723 20.49 10.57 30.66
CA ALA A 723 19.37 11.49 30.88
C ALA A 723 19.29 11.97 32.34
N ALA A 724 19.28 11.03 33.28
CA ALA A 724 19.13 11.33 34.70
C ALA A 724 20.31 12.15 35.25
N ALA A 725 21.53 11.83 34.83
CA ALA A 725 22.73 12.57 35.24
C ALA A 725 22.75 13.98 34.64
N CYS A 726 22.46 14.13 33.34
CA CYS A 726 22.34 15.43 32.67
C CYS A 726 21.27 16.32 33.33
N SER A 727 20.07 15.77 33.61
CA SER A 727 18.98 16.51 34.27
C SER A 727 19.18 16.77 35.77
N ALA A 728 20.15 16.12 36.42
CA ALA A 728 20.48 16.31 37.83
C ALA A 728 21.76 17.13 38.05
N SER A 729 22.58 17.36 37.02
CA SER A 729 23.81 18.14 37.15
C SER A 729 23.50 19.63 37.29
N ALA A 730 24.29 20.29 38.14
CA ALA A 730 24.33 21.75 38.24
C ALA A 730 25.33 22.38 37.24
N GLU A 731 26.10 21.56 36.53
CA GLU A 731 27.03 22.00 35.49
C GLU A 731 26.24 22.42 34.25
N ARG A 732 26.59 23.59 33.70
CA ARG A 732 25.99 24.06 32.45
C ARG A 732 26.60 23.26 31.28
N PRO A 733 25.84 22.98 30.20
CA PRO A 733 26.40 22.37 29.02
C PRO A 733 27.57 23.20 28.48
N ALA A 734 28.58 22.51 27.97
CA ALA A 734 29.81 23.10 27.48
C ALA A 734 29.57 23.93 26.19
N ALA A 735 30.63 24.57 25.69
CA ALA A 735 30.59 25.25 24.40
C ALA A 735 30.07 24.27 23.32
N PRO A 736 28.97 24.58 22.61
CA PRO A 736 28.25 23.59 21.83
C PRO A 736 28.97 23.26 20.52
N LEU A 737 29.57 22.07 20.48
CA LEU A 737 30.42 21.59 19.38
C LEU A 737 29.74 21.66 18.02
N THR A 738 30.51 22.07 17.01
CA THR A 738 30.14 21.88 15.61
C THR A 738 30.13 20.39 15.24
N LEU A 739 29.50 20.05 14.12
CA LEU A 739 29.49 18.68 13.62
C LEU A 739 30.89 18.16 13.27
N ALA A 740 31.79 19.04 12.81
CA ALA A 740 33.17 18.67 12.49
C ALA A 740 34.00 18.40 13.77
N GLU A 741 33.85 19.25 14.80
CA GLU A 741 34.51 19.03 16.10
C GLU A 741 33.96 17.77 16.78
N ALA A 742 32.65 17.58 16.81
CA ALA A 742 32.04 16.37 17.37
C ALA A 742 32.47 15.09 16.63
N LEU A 743 32.68 15.16 15.31
CA LEU A 743 33.23 14.04 14.54
C LEU A 743 34.71 13.78 14.86
N ALA A 744 35.50 14.83 15.13
CA ALA A 744 36.88 14.69 15.57
C ALA A 744 36.97 14.08 16.98
N GLU A 745 36.15 14.55 17.92
CA GLU A 745 36.01 13.97 19.27
C GLU A 745 35.59 12.49 19.19
N LEU A 746 34.61 12.13 18.34
CA LEU A 746 34.22 10.73 18.11
C LEU A 746 35.36 9.89 17.50
N LYS A 747 36.13 10.45 16.55
CA LYS A 747 37.27 9.77 15.93
C LYS A 747 38.45 9.58 16.91
N ALA A 748 38.58 10.46 17.90
CA ALA A 748 39.58 10.37 18.97
C ALA A 748 39.13 9.52 20.18
N ALA A 749 37.85 9.20 20.31
CA ALA A 749 37.30 8.39 21.40
C ALA A 749 37.62 6.88 21.28
N LYS A 750 38.83 6.51 20.87
CA LYS A 750 39.21 5.13 20.51
C LYS A 750 40.53 4.68 21.18
N ASP A 751 40.56 3.43 21.63
CA ASP A 751 41.72 2.61 22.02
C ASP A 751 42.70 3.11 23.12
N VAL A 752 42.33 4.11 23.94
CA VAL A 752 42.91 4.32 25.28
C VAL A 752 41.81 4.59 26.31
N PRO A 753 41.68 3.82 27.41
CA PRO A 753 40.49 3.89 28.29
C PRO A 753 40.33 5.21 29.04
N ALA A 754 41.42 5.93 29.36
CA ALA A 754 41.34 7.22 30.04
C ALA A 754 40.98 8.37 29.08
N GLU A 755 41.61 8.41 27.90
CA GLU A 755 41.43 9.51 26.94
C GLU A 755 40.11 9.37 26.18
N ALA A 756 39.71 8.15 25.79
CA ALA A 756 38.42 7.90 25.15
C ALA A 756 37.23 8.33 26.03
N VAL A 757 37.34 8.17 27.36
CA VAL A 757 36.36 8.69 28.34
C VAL A 757 36.28 10.22 28.29
N GLN A 758 37.40 10.93 28.18
CA GLN A 758 37.43 12.40 28.10
C GLN A 758 36.88 12.95 26.77
N HIS A 759 37.09 12.23 25.67
CA HIS A 759 36.51 12.56 24.36
C HIS A 759 34.99 12.28 24.34
N ALA A 760 34.54 11.13 24.84
CA ALA A 760 33.13 10.80 24.96
C ALA A 760 32.39 11.72 25.97
N ALA A 761 33.04 12.16 27.05
CA ALA A 761 32.47 13.11 28.01
C ALA A 761 32.26 14.50 27.38
N ARG A 762 33.19 14.99 26.56
CA ARG A 762 33.03 16.24 25.80
C ARG A 762 31.84 16.21 24.85
N LEU A 763 31.55 15.07 24.22
CA LEU A 763 30.35 14.88 23.40
C LEU A 763 29.07 14.97 24.23
N LEU A 764 29.02 14.31 25.39
CA LEU A 764 27.86 14.35 26.30
C LEU A 764 27.64 15.73 26.93
N LEU A 765 28.70 16.48 27.21
CA LEU A 765 28.63 17.87 27.70
C LEU A 765 28.13 18.88 26.64
N ALA A 766 28.17 18.54 25.36
CA ALA A 766 27.87 19.46 24.25
C ALA A 766 26.41 19.45 23.77
N VAL A 767 25.51 18.74 24.48
CA VAL A 767 24.07 18.68 24.21
C VAL A 767 23.25 19.39 25.30
N GLY A 768 22.03 19.83 24.96
CA GLY A 768 21.27 20.78 25.77
C GLY A 768 20.34 20.20 26.85
N ASP A 769 19.85 18.96 26.69
CA ASP A 769 18.95 18.32 27.65
C ASP A 769 19.19 16.81 27.83
N GLY A 770 18.54 16.20 28.83
CA GLY A 770 18.71 14.77 29.14
C GLY A 770 18.17 13.81 28.07
N GLY A 771 17.22 14.24 27.24
CA GLY A 771 16.74 13.49 26.09
C GLY A 771 17.74 13.51 24.93
N GLU A 772 18.38 14.65 24.67
CA GLU A 772 19.54 14.74 23.77
C GLU A 772 20.69 13.85 24.27
N ALA A 773 21.00 13.88 25.57
CA ALA A 773 22.04 13.07 26.19
C ALA A 773 21.74 11.56 26.09
N ALA A 774 20.48 11.14 26.26
CA ALA A 774 20.06 9.75 26.05
C ALA A 774 20.23 9.32 24.58
N ALA A 775 19.77 10.14 23.63
CA ALA A 775 19.85 9.86 22.21
C ALA A 775 21.31 9.76 21.73
N LEU A 776 22.19 10.64 22.24
CA LEU A 776 23.63 10.62 21.96
C LEU A 776 24.31 9.40 22.61
N ALA A 777 24.00 9.07 23.88
CA ALA A 777 24.53 7.87 24.52
C ALA A 777 24.14 6.59 23.76
N ARG A 778 22.90 6.49 23.25
CA ARG A 778 22.47 5.38 22.37
C ARG A 778 23.25 5.32 21.06
N LEU A 779 23.52 6.47 20.44
CA LEU A 779 24.34 6.56 19.23
C LEU A 779 25.76 6.04 19.51
N LEU A 780 26.44 6.54 20.55
CA LEU A 780 27.81 6.14 20.91
C LEU A 780 27.94 4.62 21.19
N LEU A 781 26.90 4.00 21.75
CA LEU A 781 26.82 2.56 22.02
C LEU A 781 26.49 1.69 20.78
N GLY A 782 26.42 2.28 19.58
CA GLY A 782 26.02 1.59 18.35
C GLY A 782 24.56 1.15 18.31
N LYS A 783 23.71 1.72 19.18
CA LYS A 783 22.28 1.39 19.33
C LYS A 783 21.36 2.60 19.10
N PRO A 784 21.58 3.44 18.05
CA PRO A 784 20.75 4.62 17.80
C PRO A 784 19.29 4.24 17.48
N ALA A 785 18.37 5.17 17.72
CA ALA A 785 16.96 5.03 17.35
C ALA A 785 16.71 4.91 15.83
N LEU A 786 17.72 5.23 15.00
CA LEU A 786 17.66 5.13 13.54
C LEU A 786 18.79 4.24 13.01
N PRO A 787 18.50 3.10 12.37
CA PRO A 787 19.51 2.31 11.67
C PRO A 787 20.04 3.04 10.43
N ARG A 788 21.20 2.62 9.90
CA ARG A 788 21.85 3.23 8.72
C ARG A 788 20.89 3.44 7.53
N SER A 789 20.02 2.47 7.24
CA SER A 789 19.01 2.57 6.18
C SER A 789 18.02 3.72 6.40
N ALA A 790 17.62 4.00 7.65
CA ALA A 790 16.76 5.11 8.00
C ALA A 790 17.48 6.47 7.94
N VAL A 791 18.79 6.51 8.24
CA VAL A 791 19.64 7.71 8.05
C VAL A 791 19.76 8.04 6.56
N LEU A 792 20.07 7.05 5.72
CA LEU A 792 20.14 7.22 4.26
C LEU A 792 18.79 7.64 3.67
N ARG A 793 17.68 7.06 4.14
CA ARG A 793 16.32 7.49 3.77
C ARG A 793 16.04 8.94 4.16
N ALA A 794 16.42 9.36 5.36
CA ALA A 794 16.23 10.74 5.81
C ALA A 794 17.01 11.74 4.95
N LEU A 795 18.25 11.40 4.58
CA LEU A 795 19.06 12.18 3.64
C LEU A 795 18.41 12.22 2.24
N ALA A 796 17.93 11.08 1.74
CA ALA A 796 17.23 10.99 0.46
C ALA A 796 15.96 11.84 0.44
N HIS A 797 15.17 11.81 1.52
CA HIS A 797 13.97 12.61 1.70
C HIS A 797 14.28 14.11 1.73
N ALA A 798 15.39 14.53 2.36
CA ALA A 798 15.82 15.91 2.35
C ALA A 798 16.11 16.42 0.92
N PHE A 799 16.92 15.69 0.14
CA PHE A 799 17.21 16.04 -1.26
C PHE A 799 16.01 15.84 -2.21
N ALA A 800 15.05 14.98 -1.86
CA ALA A 800 13.80 14.82 -2.60
C ALA A 800 12.81 15.97 -2.36
N LEU A 801 12.85 16.65 -1.21
CA LEU A 801 11.94 17.74 -0.85
C LEU A 801 12.55 19.14 -1.01
N THR A 802 13.88 19.27 -0.94
CA THR A 802 14.62 20.52 -1.08
C THR A 802 15.58 20.43 -2.29
N LYS A 803 15.66 21.50 -3.09
CA LYS A 803 16.77 21.73 -4.01
C LYS A 803 17.95 22.23 -3.17
N PRO A 804 19.15 21.64 -3.29
CA PRO A 804 20.34 22.17 -2.61
C PRO A 804 20.68 23.58 -3.09
N PRO A 805 21.47 24.34 -2.32
CA PRO A 805 22.00 25.61 -2.78
C PRO A 805 22.91 25.39 -4.01
N ARG A 806 23.03 26.43 -4.84
CA ARG A 806 23.93 26.49 -6.00
C ARG A 806 24.65 27.84 -5.96
N SER A 807 25.74 27.98 -6.72
CA SER A 807 26.48 29.26 -6.80
C SER A 807 25.53 30.42 -7.15
N GLY A 808 25.37 31.38 -6.22
CA GLY A 808 24.48 32.52 -6.35
C GLY A 808 22.97 32.25 -6.13
N ALA A 809 22.56 31.07 -5.67
CA ALA A 809 21.16 30.72 -5.41
C ALA A 809 20.99 29.87 -4.12
N PRO A 810 20.17 30.30 -3.14
CA PRO A 810 19.94 29.55 -1.92
C PRO A 810 19.15 28.26 -2.19
N ALA A 811 19.10 27.37 -1.19
CA ALA A 811 18.22 26.21 -1.23
C ALA A 811 16.75 26.60 -1.33
N GLU A 812 15.97 25.80 -2.06
CA GLU A 812 14.54 26.04 -2.31
C GLU A 812 13.72 24.78 -2.03
N ARG A 813 12.51 24.92 -1.49
CA ARG A 813 11.54 23.80 -1.44
C ARG A 813 11.16 23.39 -2.87
N ARG A 814 11.13 22.08 -3.14
CA ARG A 814 10.58 21.55 -4.40
C ARG A 814 9.05 21.62 -4.38
N ALA A 815 8.48 22.23 -5.41
CA ALA A 815 7.04 22.25 -5.63
C ALA A 815 6.58 20.96 -6.33
N PHE A 816 5.51 20.35 -5.84
CA PHE A 816 4.86 19.20 -6.44
C PHE A 816 3.37 19.52 -6.65
N PRO A 817 2.82 19.45 -7.88
CA PRO A 817 1.41 19.74 -8.13
C PRO A 817 0.43 18.70 -7.54
N LYS A 818 0.95 17.53 -7.15
CA LYS A 818 0.19 16.42 -6.55
C LYS A 818 1.06 15.66 -5.55
N SER A 819 0.42 15.08 -4.53
CA SER A 819 1.03 14.15 -3.57
C SER A 819 1.67 12.92 -4.24
N GLU A 820 1.02 12.35 -5.26
CA GLU A 820 1.53 11.25 -6.10
C GLU A 820 2.98 11.51 -6.57
N GLY A 821 3.24 12.70 -7.15
CA GLY A 821 4.55 13.06 -7.69
C GLY A 821 5.60 13.33 -6.61
N GLN A 822 5.18 13.79 -5.43
CA GLN A 822 6.04 13.91 -4.25
C GLN A 822 6.43 12.53 -3.73
N HIS A 823 5.47 11.62 -3.57
CA HIS A 823 5.69 10.24 -3.11
C HIS A 823 6.60 9.47 -4.07
N ALA A 824 6.32 9.51 -5.37
CA ALA A 824 7.17 8.89 -6.38
C ALA A 824 8.62 9.44 -6.36
N ARG A 825 8.80 10.75 -6.10
CA ARG A 825 10.14 11.33 -5.95
C ARG A 825 10.83 10.91 -4.66
N LEU A 826 10.11 10.78 -3.54
CA LEU A 826 10.64 10.25 -2.28
C LEU A 826 11.16 8.82 -2.47
N VAL A 827 10.29 7.89 -2.93
CA VAL A 827 10.63 6.46 -3.15
C VAL A 827 11.78 6.30 -4.14
N ALA A 828 11.75 7.02 -5.27
CA ALA A 828 12.83 6.94 -6.25
C ALA A 828 14.17 7.46 -5.70
N THR A 829 14.16 8.53 -4.88
CA THR A 829 15.39 9.08 -4.29
C THR A 829 15.92 8.17 -3.19
N ASP A 830 15.06 7.57 -2.37
CA ASP A 830 15.44 6.59 -1.32
C ASP A 830 16.18 5.40 -1.93
N LYS A 831 15.55 4.70 -2.88
CA LYS A 831 16.17 3.53 -3.56
C LYS A 831 17.46 3.92 -4.31
N ALA A 832 17.48 5.07 -4.98
CA ALA A 832 18.68 5.49 -5.72
C ALA A 832 19.85 5.87 -4.81
N LEU A 833 19.60 6.56 -3.68
CA LEU A 833 20.64 6.96 -2.73
C LEU A 833 21.19 5.76 -1.97
N ALA A 834 20.32 4.84 -1.53
CA ALA A 834 20.75 3.61 -0.85
C ALA A 834 21.70 2.77 -1.72
N LEU A 835 21.31 2.53 -2.98
CA LEU A 835 22.18 1.85 -3.96
C LEU A 835 23.47 2.63 -4.20
N ALA A 836 23.39 3.94 -4.46
CA ALA A 836 24.57 4.77 -4.73
C ALA A 836 25.56 4.82 -3.56
N TYR A 837 25.09 4.77 -2.32
CA TYR A 837 25.95 4.67 -1.13
C TYR A 837 26.70 3.33 -1.06
N GLY A 838 26.04 2.22 -1.42
CA GLY A 838 26.70 0.92 -1.50
C GLY A 838 27.66 0.79 -2.69
N GLU A 839 27.25 1.30 -3.86
CA GLU A 839 28.00 1.28 -5.12
C GLU A 839 29.29 2.14 -5.10
N THR A 840 29.41 3.11 -4.16
CA THR A 840 30.65 3.88 -3.91
C THR A 840 31.45 3.43 -2.68
N GLY A 841 31.18 2.23 -2.12
CA GLY A 841 31.90 1.76 -0.93
C GLY A 841 31.62 2.58 0.33
N GLY A 842 30.52 3.35 0.35
CA GLY A 842 30.22 4.31 1.41
C GLY A 842 30.91 5.67 1.25
N ASN A 843 31.54 5.98 0.11
CA ASN A 843 32.14 7.30 -0.15
C ASN A 843 31.06 8.40 -0.14
N LEU A 844 30.98 9.10 0.99
CA LEU A 844 30.01 10.16 1.25
C LEU A 844 30.31 11.44 0.50
N GLU A 845 31.58 11.77 0.22
CA GLU A 845 31.94 12.99 -0.51
C GLU A 845 31.46 12.94 -1.97
N GLN A 846 31.71 11.81 -2.65
CA GLN A 846 31.21 11.55 -4.00
C GLN A 846 29.68 11.54 -4.06
N LEU A 847 29.02 10.93 -3.07
CA LEU A 847 27.57 10.85 -2.98
C LEU A 847 26.93 12.23 -2.71
N LEU A 848 27.40 12.95 -1.69
CA LEU A 848 26.91 14.28 -1.34
C LEU A 848 27.23 15.30 -2.44
N GLY A 849 28.39 15.22 -3.09
CA GLY A 849 28.72 16.05 -4.25
C GLY A 849 27.77 15.84 -5.44
N ALA A 850 27.35 14.59 -5.70
CA ALA A 850 26.33 14.30 -6.71
C ALA A 850 24.94 14.80 -6.30
N LEU A 851 24.57 14.69 -5.03
CA LEU A 851 23.28 15.17 -4.51
C LEU A 851 23.20 16.70 -4.47
N LEU A 852 24.28 17.39 -4.10
CA LEU A 852 24.41 18.86 -4.09
C LEU A 852 24.47 19.46 -5.50
N ALA A 853 24.96 18.71 -6.50
CA ALA A 853 24.78 19.05 -7.90
C ALA A 853 23.30 18.97 -8.36
N ASP A 854 22.37 18.52 -7.50
CA ASP A 854 20.93 18.37 -7.77
C ASP A 854 20.65 17.34 -8.89
N CYS A 855 21.43 16.26 -8.89
CA CYS A 855 21.20 15.13 -9.79
C CYS A 855 19.85 14.46 -9.51
N ARG A 856 19.21 13.95 -10.57
CA ARG A 856 17.99 13.15 -10.44
C ARG A 856 18.35 11.72 -9.97
N PRO A 857 17.41 11.00 -9.33
CA PRO A 857 17.64 9.61 -8.90
C PRO A 857 18.14 8.68 -10.01
N ALA A 858 17.67 8.85 -11.25
CA ALA A 858 18.11 8.09 -12.41
C ALA A 858 19.53 8.47 -12.90
N GLU A 859 19.99 9.69 -12.64
CA GLU A 859 21.30 10.20 -13.04
C GLU A 859 22.40 9.81 -12.04
N LEU A 860 22.02 9.51 -10.79
CA LEU A 860 22.94 9.24 -9.69
C LEU A 860 23.85 8.04 -9.97
N PHE A 861 23.36 7.01 -10.67
CA PHE A 861 24.17 5.85 -11.10
C PHE A 861 25.35 6.23 -12.01
N GLY A 862 25.19 7.25 -12.87
CA GLY A 862 26.28 7.73 -13.73
C GLY A 862 27.42 8.43 -12.96
N ARG A 863 27.17 8.85 -11.71
CA ARG A 863 28.16 9.50 -10.85
C ARG A 863 28.67 8.60 -9.71
N CYS A 864 27.82 7.72 -9.20
CA CYS A 864 28.04 6.91 -8.01
C CYS A 864 27.94 5.39 -8.28
N GLY A 865 27.96 4.97 -9.56
CA GLY A 865 27.96 3.56 -9.93
C GLY A 865 29.33 2.88 -9.74
N PRO A 866 29.36 1.53 -9.71
CA PRO A 866 30.56 0.73 -9.46
C PRO A 866 31.73 0.99 -10.41
N ARG A 867 32.96 0.87 -9.91
CA ARG A 867 34.20 0.99 -10.70
C ARG A 867 35.26 -0.04 -10.24
N PRO A 868 36.00 -0.67 -11.16
CA PRO A 868 37.24 -1.38 -10.82
C PRO A 868 38.20 -0.46 -10.04
N GLY A 869 38.85 -1.00 -9.01
CA GLY A 869 39.68 -0.21 -8.08
C GLY A 869 38.94 0.59 -7.00
N SER A 870 37.61 0.48 -6.91
CA SER A 870 36.83 1.09 -5.81
C SER A 870 35.87 0.05 -5.24
N ALA A 871 36.19 -0.49 -4.06
CA ALA A 871 35.39 -1.51 -3.38
C ALA A 871 33.95 -1.03 -3.13
N LEU A 872 32.97 -1.92 -3.30
CA LEU A 872 31.58 -1.67 -2.95
C LEU A 872 31.33 -2.09 -1.49
N LEU A 873 30.24 -1.64 -0.88
CA LEU A 873 29.74 -2.27 0.34
C LEU A 873 29.01 -3.57 -0.05
N PRO A 874 29.35 -4.73 0.56
CA PRO A 874 28.74 -5.99 0.19
C PRO A 874 27.25 -6.05 0.56
N MET A 875 26.48 -6.78 -0.26
CA MET A 875 25.09 -7.15 0.03
C MET A 875 25.07 -8.29 1.06
N LYS A 876 24.52 -8.05 2.25
CA LYS A 876 24.35 -9.10 3.26
C LYS A 876 22.98 -9.77 3.14
N ALA A 877 23.01 -11.10 3.12
CA ALA A 877 21.82 -11.95 3.16
C ALA A 877 21.28 -12.02 4.58
N LYS A 878 19.95 -12.03 4.70
CA LYS A 878 19.23 -12.26 5.96
C LYS A 878 19.43 -13.70 6.42
N GLU A 879 19.75 -13.91 7.70
CA GLU A 879 19.96 -15.26 8.24
C GLU A 879 18.66 -15.90 8.74
N ALA A 880 18.49 -17.19 8.47
CA ALA A 880 17.30 -17.97 8.82
C ALA A 880 17.65 -19.41 9.23
N ARG A 881 16.80 -20.00 10.07
CA ARG A 881 16.91 -21.40 10.56
C ARG A 881 15.60 -22.19 10.39
N ASP A 882 14.52 -21.50 10.03
CA ASP A 882 13.18 -22.07 9.81
C ASP A 882 12.96 -22.26 8.31
N LEU A 883 12.80 -23.53 7.92
CA LEU A 883 12.67 -23.94 6.52
C LEU A 883 11.34 -23.48 5.90
N GLU A 884 10.23 -23.52 6.67
CA GLU A 884 8.91 -23.11 6.20
C GLU A 884 8.84 -21.58 6.04
N HIS A 885 9.50 -20.84 6.94
CA HIS A 885 9.69 -19.40 6.81
C HIS A 885 10.46 -19.04 5.53
N VAL A 886 11.59 -19.71 5.25
CA VAL A 886 12.41 -19.44 4.05
C VAL A 886 11.65 -19.77 2.76
N LEU A 887 10.96 -20.92 2.70
CA LEU A 887 10.12 -21.29 1.55
C LEU A 887 8.97 -20.27 1.33
N SER A 888 8.35 -19.80 2.42
CA SER A 888 7.31 -18.76 2.37
C SER A 888 7.83 -17.41 1.90
N GLU A 889 9.10 -17.09 2.15
CA GLU A 889 9.75 -15.85 1.75
C GLU A 889 10.19 -15.88 0.27
N LEU A 890 10.68 -17.02 -0.21
CA LEU A 890 11.11 -17.24 -1.60
C LEU A 890 9.95 -17.50 -2.57
N THR A 891 8.77 -17.88 -2.05
CA THR A 891 7.54 -18.14 -2.83
C THR A 891 7.27 -17.02 -3.84
N GLY A 892 7.20 -17.38 -5.12
CA GLY A 892 6.91 -16.45 -6.23
C GLY A 892 8.14 -15.88 -6.94
N SER A 893 9.36 -16.28 -6.57
CA SER A 893 10.60 -15.95 -7.30
C SER A 893 11.32 -17.22 -7.79
N PRO A 894 12.02 -17.18 -8.94
CA PRO A 894 13.02 -18.19 -9.28
C PRO A 894 14.25 -18.05 -8.35
N VAL A 895 14.83 -19.16 -7.92
CA VAL A 895 15.86 -19.21 -6.87
C VAL A 895 17.12 -19.90 -7.37
N LEU A 896 18.28 -19.38 -6.98
CA LEU A 896 19.58 -20.04 -7.05
C LEU A 896 19.94 -20.49 -5.63
N ALA A 897 20.12 -21.79 -5.41
CA ALA A 897 20.76 -22.31 -4.21
C ALA A 897 22.26 -22.40 -4.45
N GLU A 898 23.07 -21.86 -3.54
CA GLU A 898 24.53 -21.93 -3.53
C GLU A 898 25.00 -22.48 -2.17
N GLN A 899 26.14 -23.15 -2.13
CA GLN A 899 26.74 -23.56 -0.87
C GLN A 899 27.24 -22.36 -0.03
N ARG A 900 26.98 -22.36 1.29
CA ARG A 900 27.41 -21.27 2.20
C ARG A 900 28.76 -21.59 2.82
N TYR A 901 29.83 -21.33 2.06
CA TYR A 901 31.21 -21.59 2.46
C TYR A 901 31.60 -20.93 3.81
N LEU A 902 32.47 -21.61 4.56
CA LEU A 902 33.30 -20.97 5.59
C LEU A 902 34.29 -20.00 4.93
N GLY A 903 34.72 -18.97 5.64
CA GLY A 903 35.71 -18.00 5.15
C GLY A 903 35.29 -16.53 5.27
N GLU A 904 36.08 -15.66 4.64
CA GLU A 904 35.90 -14.21 4.61
C GLU A 904 35.28 -13.78 3.27
N LEU A 905 34.30 -12.87 3.27
CA LEU A 905 33.73 -12.34 2.04
C LEU A 905 34.63 -11.24 1.46
N VAL A 906 35.05 -11.42 0.22
CA VAL A 906 36.02 -10.55 -0.47
C VAL A 906 35.51 -10.09 -1.84
N GLN A 907 36.00 -8.93 -2.30
CA GLN A 907 35.84 -8.47 -3.68
C GLN A 907 37.19 -8.47 -4.39
N VAL A 908 37.25 -9.13 -5.55
CA VAL A 908 38.42 -9.12 -6.45
C VAL A 908 38.19 -8.07 -7.53
N HIS A 909 39.08 -7.09 -7.63
CA HIS A 909 39.04 -6.06 -8.66
C HIS A 909 40.23 -6.26 -9.61
N LYS A 910 39.97 -6.52 -10.89
CA LYS A 910 40.99 -6.45 -11.94
C LYS A 910 40.93 -5.09 -12.62
N LEU A 911 42.05 -4.38 -12.65
CA LEU A 911 42.19 -3.05 -13.26
C LEU A 911 42.45 -3.14 -14.78
N PRO A 912 42.28 -2.03 -15.54
CA PRO A 912 42.51 -2.01 -16.99
C PRO A 912 43.95 -2.28 -17.45
N ASP A 913 44.93 -2.07 -16.56
CA ASP A 913 46.35 -2.41 -16.75
C ASP A 913 46.68 -3.89 -16.45
N GLY A 914 45.73 -4.62 -15.87
CA GLY A 914 45.86 -6.02 -15.47
C GLY A 914 46.20 -6.25 -13.99
N GLN A 915 46.45 -5.21 -13.19
CA GLN A 915 46.66 -5.36 -11.74
C GLN A 915 45.40 -5.96 -11.07
N ILE A 916 45.60 -6.84 -10.09
CA ILE A 916 44.53 -7.44 -9.28
C ILE A 916 44.69 -6.97 -7.83
N SER A 917 43.64 -6.38 -7.29
CA SER A 917 43.50 -5.99 -5.88
C SER A 917 42.35 -6.75 -5.24
N VAL A 918 42.47 -7.06 -3.94
CA VAL A 918 41.42 -7.77 -3.18
C VAL A 918 41.05 -6.99 -1.94
N PHE A 919 39.75 -6.75 -1.76
CA PHE A 919 39.19 -5.97 -0.67
C PHE A 919 38.32 -6.85 0.23
N GLY A 920 38.47 -6.71 1.54
CA GLY A 920 37.62 -7.38 2.52
C GLY A 920 36.23 -6.75 2.63
N SER A 921 35.34 -7.41 3.37
CA SER A 921 33.93 -6.98 3.53
C SER A 921 33.72 -5.56 4.11
N GLY A 922 34.76 -4.94 4.67
CA GLY A 922 34.78 -3.54 5.12
C GLY A 922 35.32 -2.51 4.10
N GLY A 923 35.70 -2.94 2.89
CA GLY A 923 36.25 -2.08 1.83
C GLY A 923 37.75 -1.77 1.93
N ALA A 924 38.43 -2.27 2.98
CA ALA A 924 39.90 -2.21 3.08
C ALA A 924 40.57 -3.28 2.18
N GLU A 925 41.70 -2.95 1.58
CA GLU A 925 42.52 -3.89 0.81
C GLU A 925 43.27 -4.87 1.74
N PHE A 926 43.50 -6.10 1.29
CA PHE A 926 44.17 -7.14 2.08
C PHE A 926 45.67 -6.83 2.29
N SER A 927 46.04 -6.43 3.50
CA SER A 927 47.44 -6.28 3.94
C SER A 927 48.26 -7.57 3.84
N ASP A 928 47.61 -8.70 4.08
CA ASP A 928 48.27 -10.00 4.28
C ASP A 928 48.49 -10.76 2.96
N GLY A 929 47.90 -10.26 1.86
CA GLY A 929 47.85 -10.94 0.57
C GLY A 929 46.96 -12.18 0.53
N LEU A 930 46.96 -12.87 -0.63
CA LEU A 930 46.26 -14.15 -0.84
C LEU A 930 47.13 -15.39 -0.60
N GLY A 931 48.43 -15.21 -0.37
CA GLY A 931 49.43 -16.26 -0.56
C GLY A 931 49.78 -16.48 -2.05
N GLU A 932 51.03 -16.87 -2.33
CA GLU A 932 51.60 -16.88 -3.68
C GLU A 932 50.85 -17.81 -4.65
N ALA A 933 50.52 -19.03 -4.23
CA ALA A 933 49.84 -20.02 -5.07
C ALA A 933 48.42 -19.58 -5.48
N LEU A 934 47.64 -19.03 -4.56
CA LEU A 934 46.29 -18.52 -4.84
C LEU A 934 46.33 -17.23 -5.66
N ALA A 935 47.30 -16.34 -5.41
CA ALA A 935 47.51 -15.15 -6.24
C ALA A 935 47.86 -15.52 -7.70
N ALA A 936 48.73 -16.52 -7.91
CA ALA A 936 49.06 -17.04 -9.23
C ALA A 936 47.84 -17.69 -9.91
N ALA A 937 47.08 -18.52 -9.20
CA ALA A 937 45.86 -19.13 -9.71
C ALA A 937 44.77 -18.10 -10.06
N LEU A 938 44.65 -17.00 -9.31
CA LEU A 938 43.72 -15.91 -9.60
C LEU A 938 44.14 -15.08 -10.83
N ALA A 939 45.44 -14.84 -10.99
CA ALA A 939 45.99 -14.22 -12.20
C ALA A 939 45.78 -15.11 -13.44
N GLU A 940 45.85 -16.43 -13.29
CA GLU A 940 45.55 -17.41 -14.35
C GLU A 940 44.06 -17.42 -14.71
N ALA A 941 43.18 -17.62 -13.71
CA ALA A 941 41.73 -17.69 -13.90
C ALA A 941 41.17 -16.38 -14.51
N LEU A 942 41.78 -15.24 -14.20
CA LEU A 942 41.39 -13.94 -14.78
C LEU A 942 42.28 -13.49 -15.95
N ARG A 943 43.16 -14.33 -16.50
CA ARG A 943 44.09 -13.93 -17.58
C ARG A 943 43.35 -13.33 -18.78
N ALA A 944 42.30 -14.00 -19.23
CA ALA A 944 41.48 -13.58 -20.38
C ALA A 944 40.44 -12.47 -20.06
N ALA A 945 40.21 -12.17 -18.78
CA ALA A 945 39.24 -11.16 -18.38
C ALA A 945 39.73 -9.73 -18.69
N GLY A 946 38.79 -8.86 -19.09
CA GLY A 946 39.00 -7.40 -19.02
C GLY A 946 38.92 -6.88 -17.58
N ALA A 947 38.84 -5.55 -17.40
CA ALA A 947 38.67 -4.96 -16.09
C ALA A 947 37.31 -5.37 -15.46
N CYS A 948 37.35 -5.95 -14.25
CA CYS A 948 36.20 -6.57 -13.61
C CYS A 948 36.18 -6.35 -12.09
N VAL A 949 35.01 -6.58 -11.48
CA VAL A 949 34.79 -6.67 -10.04
C VAL A 949 33.95 -7.91 -9.77
N LEU A 950 34.52 -8.87 -9.05
CA LEU A 950 33.91 -10.16 -8.69
C LEU A 950 33.79 -10.25 -7.17
N GLU A 951 32.77 -10.94 -6.67
CA GLU A 951 32.61 -11.23 -5.24
C GLU A 951 32.87 -12.72 -4.99
N GLY A 952 33.52 -13.06 -3.87
CA GLY A 952 33.80 -14.45 -3.49
C GLY A 952 34.05 -14.65 -2.00
N VAL A 953 34.11 -15.92 -1.57
CA VAL A 953 34.46 -16.32 -0.21
C VAL A 953 35.89 -16.88 -0.21
N LEU A 954 36.78 -16.25 0.56
CA LEU A 954 38.17 -16.64 0.74
C LEU A 954 38.31 -17.61 1.92
N GLN A 955 38.71 -18.85 1.61
CA GLN A 955 39.05 -19.88 2.58
C GLN A 955 40.56 -19.85 2.84
N ARG A 956 41.03 -18.91 3.68
CA ARG A 956 42.47 -18.69 3.96
C ARG A 956 43.22 -19.99 4.28
N ASP A 957 42.68 -20.81 5.18
CA ASP A 957 43.30 -22.07 5.64
C ASP A 957 43.38 -23.16 4.56
N ALA A 958 42.52 -23.10 3.54
CA ALA A 958 42.51 -24.04 2.42
C ALA A 958 43.27 -23.52 1.19
N GLY A 959 43.59 -22.22 1.13
CA GLY A 959 44.17 -21.57 -0.05
C GLY A 959 43.21 -21.47 -1.24
N VAL A 960 41.90 -21.46 -1.00
CA VAL A 960 40.84 -21.49 -2.05
C VAL A 960 39.98 -20.23 -2.03
N LEU A 961 39.56 -19.78 -3.21
CA LEU A 961 38.59 -18.69 -3.40
C LEU A 961 37.36 -19.19 -4.19
N GLN A 962 36.18 -19.08 -3.58
CA GLN A 962 34.89 -19.47 -4.16
C GLN A 962 34.13 -18.24 -4.65
N LEU A 963 34.07 -18.01 -5.96
CA LEU A 963 33.45 -16.83 -6.58
C LEU A 963 31.93 -16.99 -6.70
N VAL A 964 31.18 -16.02 -6.18
CA VAL A 964 29.72 -16.10 -5.99
C VAL A 964 28.92 -15.15 -6.90
N ASP A 965 29.46 -13.98 -7.26
CA ASP A 965 28.74 -12.95 -8.06
C ASP A 965 29.72 -12.09 -8.90
N CYS A 966 29.20 -11.40 -9.92
CA CYS A 966 29.95 -10.50 -10.82
C CYS A 966 29.30 -9.10 -10.84
N LEU A 967 29.99 -8.13 -10.24
CA LEU A 967 29.45 -6.78 -9.97
C LEU A 967 29.83 -5.76 -11.06
N HIS A 968 30.89 -6.03 -11.82
CA HIS A 968 31.31 -5.27 -13.00
C HIS A 968 32.13 -6.17 -13.93
N ALA A 969 31.85 -6.16 -15.23
CA ALA A 969 32.64 -6.82 -16.28
C ALA A 969 32.23 -6.28 -17.66
N GLU A 970 32.87 -6.72 -18.75
CA GLU A 970 32.52 -6.32 -20.12
C GLU A 970 32.52 -4.79 -20.36
N GLY A 971 33.26 -4.03 -19.54
CA GLY A 971 33.28 -2.56 -19.56
C GLY A 971 32.04 -1.87 -18.95
N ARG A 972 31.18 -2.61 -18.22
CA ARG A 972 29.95 -2.08 -17.60
C ARG A 972 29.73 -2.55 -16.15
N PRO A 973 29.12 -1.71 -15.29
CA PRO A 973 28.60 -2.16 -13.99
C PRO A 973 27.39 -3.09 -14.16
N LEU A 974 27.34 -4.12 -13.33
CA LEU A 974 26.33 -5.19 -13.37
C LEU A 974 25.42 -5.23 -12.13
N THR A 975 25.69 -4.43 -11.09
CA THR A 975 24.88 -4.37 -9.84
C THR A 975 23.39 -4.21 -10.10
N ARG A 976 23.00 -3.47 -11.14
CA ARG A 976 21.60 -3.19 -11.50
C ARG A 976 20.99 -4.16 -12.53
N GLN A 977 21.67 -5.25 -12.85
CA GLN A 977 21.16 -6.37 -13.66
C GLN A 977 20.68 -7.54 -12.78
N SER A 978 19.90 -8.46 -13.35
CA SER A 978 19.41 -9.65 -12.66
C SER A 978 20.57 -10.58 -12.25
N LEU A 979 20.45 -11.31 -11.13
CA LEU A 979 21.47 -12.28 -10.71
C LEU A 979 21.74 -13.33 -11.79
N ARG A 980 20.70 -13.74 -12.54
CA ARG A 980 20.84 -14.60 -13.72
C ARG A 980 21.84 -14.04 -14.75
N GLU A 981 21.78 -12.74 -15.05
CA GLU A 981 22.77 -12.10 -15.93
C GLU A 981 24.15 -12.02 -15.29
N ARG A 982 24.24 -11.70 -13.99
CA ARG A 982 25.54 -11.57 -13.30
C ARG A 982 26.28 -12.90 -13.23
N ARG A 983 25.61 -14.01 -12.89
CA ARG A 983 26.18 -15.37 -12.96
C ARG A 983 26.60 -15.73 -14.38
N ALA A 984 25.72 -15.53 -15.37
CA ALA A 984 26.07 -15.80 -16.76
C ALA A 984 27.29 -15.00 -17.28
N VAL A 985 27.57 -13.81 -16.72
CA VAL A 985 28.81 -13.06 -17.02
C VAL A 985 30.00 -13.58 -16.19
N LEU A 986 29.81 -13.97 -14.93
CA LEU A 986 30.83 -14.64 -14.10
C LEU A 986 31.39 -15.88 -14.82
N ASP A 987 30.49 -16.76 -15.29
CA ASP A 987 30.80 -18.01 -16.00
C ASP A 987 31.61 -17.81 -17.30
N ARG A 988 31.58 -16.60 -17.89
CA ARG A 988 32.38 -16.23 -19.07
C ARG A 988 33.63 -15.41 -18.73
N THR A 989 33.72 -14.88 -17.51
CA THR A 989 34.81 -13.99 -17.07
C THR A 989 35.94 -14.79 -16.40
N VAL A 990 35.61 -15.92 -15.78
CA VAL A 990 36.54 -16.74 -14.98
C VAL A 990 36.89 -18.02 -15.75
N GLY A 991 38.18 -18.28 -15.94
CA GLY A 991 38.70 -19.55 -16.45
C GLY A 991 38.74 -20.64 -15.37
N SER A 992 38.69 -21.90 -15.79
CA SER A 992 38.74 -23.07 -14.89
C SER A 992 40.08 -23.20 -14.16
N GLY A 993 40.05 -23.38 -12.83
CA GLY A 993 41.22 -23.74 -12.03
C GLY A 993 40.84 -24.29 -10.65
N ASP A 994 41.76 -25.01 -10.01
CA ASP A 994 41.46 -25.76 -8.78
C ASP A 994 41.38 -24.86 -7.52
N LEU A 995 42.16 -23.78 -7.46
CA LEU A 995 42.19 -22.85 -6.30
C LEU A 995 41.23 -21.67 -6.43
N VAL A 996 40.75 -21.37 -7.63
CA VAL A 996 39.79 -20.29 -7.90
C VAL A 996 38.62 -20.87 -8.67
N GLN A 997 37.53 -21.10 -7.95
CA GLN A 997 36.36 -21.82 -8.43
C GLN A 997 35.14 -20.88 -8.49
N ILE A 998 34.14 -21.22 -9.32
CA ILE A 998 32.81 -20.61 -9.22
C ILE A 998 31.99 -21.47 -8.25
N ALA A 999 31.37 -20.83 -7.27
CA ALA A 999 30.55 -21.46 -6.24
C ALA A 999 29.49 -22.40 -6.87
N LEU A 1000 29.44 -23.64 -6.37
CA LEU A 1000 28.49 -24.67 -6.83
C LEU A 1000 27.05 -24.22 -6.55
N SER A 1001 26.17 -24.39 -7.54
CA SER A 1001 24.83 -23.83 -7.49
C SER A 1001 23.77 -24.62 -8.27
N GLU A 1002 22.56 -24.70 -7.72
CA GLU A 1002 21.37 -25.30 -8.36
C GLU A 1002 20.31 -24.21 -8.65
N GLU A 1003 19.74 -24.22 -9.86
CA GLU A 1003 18.64 -23.30 -10.24
C GLU A 1003 17.26 -23.96 -10.10
N PHE A 1004 16.38 -23.32 -9.32
CA PHE A 1004 14.98 -23.65 -9.20
C PHE A 1004 14.10 -22.64 -9.95
N PRO A 1005 13.40 -23.04 -11.03
CA PRO A 1005 12.53 -22.15 -11.79
C PRO A 1005 11.23 -21.83 -11.02
N LEU A 1006 10.54 -20.77 -11.44
CA LEU A 1006 9.29 -20.31 -10.80
C LEU A 1006 8.18 -21.38 -10.76
N ASP A 1007 8.14 -22.26 -11.77
CA ASP A 1007 7.13 -23.32 -11.90
C ASP A 1007 7.54 -24.64 -11.19
N ASP A 1008 8.77 -24.74 -10.69
CA ASP A 1008 9.30 -25.88 -9.92
C ASP A 1008 10.22 -25.36 -8.78
N PRO A 1009 9.65 -24.68 -7.77
CA PRO A 1009 10.40 -24.07 -6.67
C PRO A 1009 11.03 -25.13 -5.74
N PRO A 1010 12.08 -24.79 -4.97
CA PRO A 1010 12.72 -25.75 -4.08
C PRO A 1010 11.72 -26.26 -3.03
N THR A 1011 11.85 -27.53 -2.66
CA THR A 1011 11.00 -28.16 -1.64
C THR A 1011 11.71 -28.22 -0.29
N ASP A 1012 10.95 -28.45 0.78
CA ASP A 1012 11.45 -28.78 2.10
C ASP A 1012 12.40 -29.99 2.06
N VAL A 1013 12.06 -31.03 1.29
CA VAL A 1013 12.90 -32.22 1.10
C VAL A 1013 14.24 -31.86 0.45
N VAL A 1014 14.23 -31.10 -0.65
CA VAL A 1014 15.47 -30.75 -1.39
C VAL A 1014 16.35 -29.80 -0.58
N LEU A 1015 15.79 -28.76 0.05
CA LEU A 1015 16.57 -27.87 0.91
C LEU A 1015 17.15 -28.61 2.13
N SER A 1016 16.45 -29.61 2.66
CA SER A 1016 16.99 -30.48 3.73
C SER A 1016 18.14 -31.35 3.24
N GLN A 1017 18.10 -31.83 1.99
CA GLN A 1017 19.21 -32.59 1.38
C GLN A 1017 20.44 -31.71 1.19
N LEU A 1018 20.29 -30.52 0.59
CA LEU A 1018 21.38 -29.54 0.43
C LEU A 1018 21.99 -29.11 1.77
N LEU A 1019 21.20 -29.07 2.86
CA LEU A 1019 21.71 -28.82 4.21
C LEU A 1019 22.51 -29.99 4.79
N GLU A 1020 22.10 -31.24 4.59
CA GLU A 1020 22.90 -32.39 5.07
C GLU A 1020 24.16 -32.62 4.21
N GLU A 1021 24.14 -32.27 2.92
CA GLU A 1021 25.34 -32.16 2.08
C GLU A 1021 26.27 -31.06 2.61
N ALA A 1022 25.75 -29.86 2.87
CA ALA A 1022 26.51 -28.77 3.49
C ALA A 1022 27.10 -29.16 4.85
N ARG A 1023 26.40 -29.98 5.65
CA ARG A 1023 26.91 -30.54 6.91
C ARG A 1023 28.06 -31.53 6.66
N GLY A 1024 27.92 -32.40 5.67
CA GLY A 1024 28.96 -33.38 5.29
C GLY A 1024 30.25 -32.73 4.81
N GLU A 1025 30.15 -31.60 4.12
CA GLU A 1025 31.29 -30.79 3.65
C GLU A 1025 31.80 -29.78 4.71
N GLY A 1026 31.19 -29.70 5.90
CA GLY A 1026 31.62 -28.81 6.98
C GLY A 1026 31.33 -27.32 6.75
N LEU A 1027 30.34 -27.01 5.91
CA LEU A 1027 29.96 -25.64 5.51
C LEU A 1027 28.96 -25.01 6.50
N LYS A 1028 28.58 -23.74 6.32
CA LYS A 1028 27.64 -23.03 7.21
C LYS A 1028 26.16 -23.33 6.94
N GLY A 1029 25.84 -23.97 5.80
CA GLY A 1029 24.47 -24.17 5.30
C GLY A 1029 24.35 -23.76 3.83
N VAL A 1030 23.20 -23.19 3.44
CA VAL A 1030 22.86 -22.87 2.03
C VAL A 1030 22.53 -21.39 1.87
N MET A 1031 23.03 -20.77 0.80
CA MET A 1031 22.67 -19.42 0.34
C MET A 1031 21.58 -19.51 -0.73
N LEU A 1032 20.40 -18.95 -0.47
CA LEU A 1032 19.27 -18.94 -1.40
C LEU A 1032 19.07 -17.53 -1.94
N LYS A 1033 19.40 -17.32 -3.21
CA LYS A 1033 19.37 -16.00 -3.88
C LYS A 1033 18.26 -15.94 -4.94
N ARG A 1034 17.56 -14.82 -5.06
CA ARG A 1034 16.53 -14.65 -6.11
C ARG A 1034 17.17 -14.32 -7.46
N LEU A 1035 16.92 -15.14 -8.48
CA LEU A 1035 17.54 -15.02 -9.81
C LEU A 1035 17.11 -13.78 -10.60
N ASP A 1036 15.94 -13.21 -10.27
CA ASP A 1036 15.34 -12.04 -10.90
C ASP A 1036 15.81 -10.69 -10.28
N ARG A 1037 16.61 -10.72 -9.21
CA ARG A 1037 16.96 -9.52 -8.43
C ARG A 1037 18.30 -8.87 -8.75
N GLN A 1038 18.34 -7.57 -8.53
CA GLN A 1038 19.53 -6.72 -8.56
C GLN A 1038 20.43 -6.98 -7.34
N TYR A 1039 21.69 -6.59 -7.41
CA TYR A 1039 22.61 -6.62 -6.26
C TYR A 1039 22.39 -5.39 -5.39
N GLU A 1040 21.91 -5.60 -4.16
CA GLU A 1040 21.58 -4.54 -3.21
C GLU A 1040 22.84 -4.14 -2.41
N ALA A 1041 23.76 -3.44 -3.07
CA ALA A 1041 25.03 -3.02 -2.48
C ALA A 1041 24.81 -2.28 -1.15
N GLY A 1042 25.49 -2.73 -0.10
CA GLY A 1042 25.37 -2.19 1.26
C GLY A 1042 24.06 -2.51 2.00
N ALA A 1043 23.18 -3.37 1.48
CA ALA A 1043 22.08 -3.92 2.27
C ALA A 1043 22.61 -4.77 3.43
N VAL A 1044 21.93 -4.70 4.58
CA VAL A 1044 22.25 -5.49 5.79
C VAL A 1044 21.31 -6.69 5.91
N ASP A 1045 20.03 -6.46 5.61
CA ASP A 1045 18.98 -7.47 5.46
C ASP A 1045 18.40 -7.31 4.04
N SER A 1046 18.93 -8.05 3.06
CA SER A 1046 18.44 -7.98 1.68
C SER A 1046 17.26 -8.94 1.46
N ASP A 1047 16.16 -8.45 0.87
CA ASP A 1047 15.06 -9.30 0.40
C ASP A 1047 15.49 -10.20 -0.78
N SER A 1048 16.64 -9.91 -1.40
CA SER A 1048 17.15 -10.60 -2.59
C SER A 1048 17.98 -11.86 -2.29
N SER A 1049 18.39 -12.09 -1.03
CA SER A 1049 19.07 -13.32 -0.63
C SER A 1049 18.88 -13.69 0.85
N VAL A 1050 18.72 -14.99 1.11
CA VAL A 1050 18.51 -15.58 2.44
C VAL A 1050 19.58 -16.64 2.70
N ALA A 1051 20.18 -16.60 3.88
CA ALA A 1051 21.16 -17.57 4.36
C ALA A 1051 20.48 -18.57 5.30
N LEU A 1052 20.22 -19.78 4.79
CA LEU A 1052 19.65 -20.88 5.56
C LEU A 1052 20.79 -21.63 6.28
N LEU A 1053 20.87 -21.46 7.61
CA LEU A 1053 21.95 -21.98 8.43
C LEU A 1053 21.70 -23.43 8.88
N LEU A 1054 22.78 -24.19 9.11
CA LEU A 1054 22.69 -25.52 9.71
C LEU A 1054 22.07 -25.47 11.13
N PRO A 1055 21.24 -26.45 11.51
CA PRO A 1055 20.80 -26.62 12.90
C PRO A 1055 22.01 -26.83 13.82
N GLY A 1056 22.24 -25.86 14.72
CA GLY A 1056 23.35 -25.85 15.68
C GLY A 1056 24.52 -24.91 15.35
N ALA A 1057 24.50 -24.23 14.20
CA ALA A 1057 25.41 -23.12 13.88
C ALA A 1057 24.99 -21.80 14.55
#